data_AF-A0A7X7RJX7-F1
#
_entry.id   AF-A0A7X7RJX7-F1
#
_cell.length_a   1.000
_cell.length_b   1.000
_cell.length_c   1.000
_cell.angle_alpha   90.00
_cell.angle_beta   90.00
_cell.angle_gamma   90.00
#
_symmetry.space_group_name_H-M   'P 1'
#
loop_
_entity.id
_entity.type
_entity.pdbx_description
1 polymer ?
#
loop_
_entity_poly.entity_id
_entity_poly.type
_entity_poly.pdbx_seq_one_letter_code
_entity_poly.pdbx_strand_id
1 'polypeptide(L)'
;GNLCFLNPGFRETLYQDAKAFLSGVSAKERGVYMKRFGKCAWDQSAFQEGFFNIMPMDWFTPCHCDLCRERHQQPDKGGNIVWELGVEVARRLQQENIPGYITMMSYGHYTAPPPLEFPDNLLVMVAVSGPWEEGGPTQQSSDARVRAWRDKIGKKVWLWNYTNKYGARDLPGIPCFSHRIIPQYYQRIAKEDLIFGSFLESESDRFLYQYLNYYVYAKVAWDNQIDVPALLQEHYQLMFEQGAAEMQEFFDLLEDLWVHKVVANIVETPVGPTSIPPSSYDLWHKVYSEDMLKHFTALLDGAEAKTSGLAKRRVALMREQLLVPLQAERDKYLADSQAIGDWSAEVKVQSGQAGLVVDGQLSDQLWQECQVLYLLPAFNLKNIGEVCEVTTQVRVARDDEHLYLAYDCREPQMPLLVCEERQRDDSRTWADSSLEIFLYQEGGARQFYYQWIINAMGCLTDIEHERIGAKSISNLGWNSSCQYAVQRLEDRWTAEVKIPLAEISFNPDRPLRGNFNRSRYIKTDAPYTKLYTWSYFIKGFHAIDAYGILSMEPLQDNNLLQNGTFSAPQKGRTFGSWFAHQDDVATDNPRISLDQSLFIKDGQSIKFNNQAPERRLLITQYLDDQLKENTTYHISFM
;
A
#
# COMPACT_ATOMS: atom_id res chain seq x y z
N GLY A 1 -5.08 7.03 -25.95
CA GLY A 1 -5.23 8.41 -25.45
C GLY A 1 -6.59 8.54 -24.79
N ASN A 2 -6.72 9.40 -23.77
CA ASN A 2 -7.99 9.62 -23.07
C ASN A 2 -9.04 10.28 -23.97
N LEU A 3 -10.32 10.13 -23.61
CA LEU A 3 -11.44 10.76 -24.33
C LEU A 3 -11.33 12.28 -24.29
N CYS A 4 -11.53 12.93 -25.43
CA CYS A 4 -11.60 14.38 -25.52
C CYS A 4 -13.06 14.83 -25.39
N PHE A 5 -13.43 15.39 -24.26
CA PHE A 5 -14.80 15.90 -24.02
C PHE A 5 -15.15 17.16 -24.82
N LEU A 6 -14.19 17.72 -25.57
CA LEU A 6 -14.41 18.81 -26.53
C LEU A 6 -14.55 18.31 -27.97
N ASN A 7 -14.30 17.02 -28.24
CA ASN A 7 -14.38 16.48 -29.59
C ASN A 7 -15.84 16.42 -30.07
N PRO A 8 -16.22 17.11 -31.16
CA PRO A 8 -17.62 17.14 -31.62
C PRO A 8 -18.18 15.77 -31.99
N GLY A 9 -17.37 14.89 -32.59
CA GLY A 9 -17.79 13.54 -32.96
C GLY A 9 -18.06 12.66 -31.74
N PHE A 10 -17.25 12.80 -30.69
CA PHE A 10 -17.49 12.15 -29.41
C PHE A 10 -18.79 12.64 -28.76
N ARG A 11 -18.98 13.96 -28.67
CA ARG A 11 -20.21 14.56 -28.11
C ARG A 11 -21.46 14.10 -28.84
N GLU A 12 -21.40 14.09 -30.18
CA GLU A 12 -22.51 13.62 -31.01
C GLU A 12 -22.80 12.14 -30.79
N THR A 13 -21.77 11.30 -30.75
CA THR A 13 -21.93 9.86 -30.49
C THR A 13 -22.58 9.62 -29.13
N LEU A 14 -22.11 10.32 -28.09
CA LEU A 14 -22.65 10.21 -26.73
C LEU A 14 -24.13 10.64 -26.67
N TYR A 15 -24.49 11.74 -27.33
CA TYR A 15 -25.87 12.18 -27.42
C TYR A 15 -26.77 11.13 -28.11
N GLN A 16 -26.32 10.59 -29.25
CA GLN A 16 -27.08 9.56 -29.97
C GLN A 16 -27.22 8.27 -29.15
N ASP A 17 -26.21 7.92 -28.33
CA ASP A 17 -26.30 6.79 -27.40
C ASP A 17 -27.34 7.05 -26.30
N ALA A 18 -27.32 8.25 -25.70
CA ALA A 18 -28.31 8.65 -24.69
C ALA A 18 -29.73 8.64 -25.25
N LYS A 19 -29.93 9.23 -26.42
CA LYS A 19 -31.23 9.25 -27.12
C LYS A 19 -31.72 7.84 -27.43
N ALA A 20 -30.85 6.99 -27.99
CA ALA A 20 -31.19 5.62 -28.32
C ALA A 20 -31.62 4.83 -27.08
N PHE A 21 -30.80 4.85 -26.02
CA PHE A 21 -31.10 4.16 -24.77
C PHE A 21 -32.42 4.62 -24.16
N LEU A 22 -32.61 5.92 -24.01
CA LEU A 22 -33.80 6.51 -23.37
C LEU A 22 -35.08 6.34 -24.21
N SER A 23 -34.93 6.09 -25.51
CA SER A 23 -36.06 5.76 -26.41
C SER A 23 -36.34 4.25 -26.49
N GLY A 24 -35.64 3.42 -25.71
CA GLY A 24 -35.83 1.96 -25.69
C GLY A 24 -35.10 1.19 -26.78
N VAL A 25 -34.16 1.83 -27.50
CA VAL A 25 -33.35 1.16 -28.53
C VAL A 25 -32.33 0.23 -27.86
N SER A 26 -32.27 -1.01 -28.34
CA SER A 26 -31.34 -1.99 -27.80
C SER A 26 -29.89 -1.65 -28.13
N ALA A 27 -28.94 -2.02 -27.27
CA ALA A 27 -27.52 -1.81 -27.52
C ALA A 27 -27.05 -2.49 -28.82
N LYS A 28 -27.67 -3.62 -29.19
CA LYS A 28 -27.38 -4.34 -30.43
C LYS A 28 -27.80 -3.53 -31.67
N GLU A 29 -28.97 -2.92 -31.62
CA GLU A 29 -29.47 -2.06 -32.70
C GLU A 29 -28.66 -0.78 -32.84
N ARG A 30 -28.27 -0.16 -31.72
CA ARG A 30 -27.40 1.04 -31.71
C ARG A 30 -25.95 0.74 -32.07
N GLY A 31 -25.50 -0.51 -31.90
CA GLY A 31 -24.12 -0.95 -32.15
C GLY A 31 -23.15 -0.71 -30.98
N VAL A 32 -23.65 -0.66 -29.74
CA VAL A 32 -22.84 -0.41 -28.53
C VAL A 32 -22.23 -1.71 -28.03
N TYR A 33 -21.01 -2.01 -28.48
CA TYR A 33 -20.26 -3.20 -28.09
C TYR A 33 -19.43 -2.98 -26.82
N MET A 34 -19.68 -3.79 -25.80
CA MET A 34 -18.95 -3.73 -24.53
C MET A 34 -17.94 -4.87 -24.43
N LYS A 35 -16.65 -4.54 -24.54
CA LYS A 35 -15.55 -5.52 -24.48
C LYS A 35 -15.58 -6.37 -23.20
N ARG A 36 -15.90 -5.77 -22.05
CA ARG A 36 -16.02 -6.46 -20.75
C ARG A 36 -17.03 -7.62 -20.79
N PHE A 37 -18.09 -7.50 -21.58
CA PHE A 37 -19.14 -8.52 -21.69
C PHE A 37 -19.04 -9.36 -22.96
N GLY A 38 -18.11 -9.04 -23.86
CA GLY A 38 -17.98 -9.72 -25.16
C GLY A 38 -19.19 -9.57 -26.08
N LYS A 39 -20.09 -8.61 -25.83
CA LYS A 39 -21.38 -8.47 -26.55
C LYS A 39 -21.85 -7.02 -26.61
N CYS A 40 -22.83 -6.76 -27.47
CA CYS A 40 -23.56 -5.49 -27.42
C CYS A 40 -24.46 -5.47 -26.18
N ALA A 41 -24.25 -4.50 -25.31
CA ALA A 41 -25.00 -4.38 -24.05
C ALA A 41 -24.97 -2.94 -23.54
N TRP A 42 -26.09 -2.53 -22.93
CA TRP A 42 -26.12 -1.40 -22.02
C TRP A 42 -25.67 -1.92 -20.65
N ASP A 43 -24.53 -1.45 -20.15
CA ASP A 43 -24.03 -1.81 -18.81
C ASP A 43 -24.98 -1.25 -17.74
N GLN A 44 -25.59 -2.13 -16.95
CA GLN A 44 -26.56 -1.76 -15.92
C GLN A 44 -25.96 -0.88 -14.80
N SER A 45 -24.62 -0.85 -14.67
CA SER A 45 -23.95 0.07 -13.75
C SER A 45 -24.01 1.53 -14.19
N ALA A 46 -24.19 1.80 -15.48
CA ALA A 46 -24.26 3.16 -16.04
C ALA A 46 -25.64 3.51 -16.63
N PHE A 47 -26.41 2.51 -17.05
CA PHE A 47 -27.67 2.71 -17.76
C PHE A 47 -28.79 1.94 -17.08
N GLN A 48 -29.72 2.67 -16.47
CA GLN A 48 -30.92 2.14 -15.82
C GLN A 48 -32.16 2.73 -16.49
N GLU A 49 -33.31 2.08 -16.38
CA GLU A 49 -34.53 2.55 -17.04
C GLU A 49 -34.82 4.02 -16.70
N GLY A 50 -34.84 4.88 -17.72
CA GLY A 50 -35.04 6.33 -17.55
C GLY A 50 -33.81 7.13 -17.09
N PHE A 51 -32.65 6.52 -16.86
CA PHE A 51 -31.43 7.18 -16.38
C PHE A 51 -30.20 6.79 -17.21
N PHE A 52 -29.55 7.78 -17.82
CA PHE A 52 -28.33 7.60 -18.61
C PHE A 52 -27.15 8.32 -17.94
N ASN A 53 -26.19 7.57 -17.41
CA ASN A 53 -25.00 8.11 -16.77
C ASN A 53 -23.92 8.45 -17.81
N ILE A 54 -23.30 9.63 -17.66
CA ILE A 54 -22.22 10.12 -18.54
C ILE A 54 -20.95 10.50 -17.75
N MET A 55 -20.78 9.91 -16.58
CA MET A 55 -19.65 10.17 -15.70
C MET A 55 -18.31 9.86 -16.40
N PRO A 56 -17.29 10.71 -16.26
CA PRO A 56 -15.93 10.42 -16.70
C PRO A 56 -15.35 9.16 -16.05
N MET A 57 -14.36 8.53 -16.69
CA MET A 57 -13.57 7.46 -16.07
C MET A 57 -12.66 8.03 -14.95
N ASP A 58 -12.49 7.27 -13.88
CA ASP A 58 -11.69 7.65 -12.68
C ASP A 58 -10.18 7.81 -12.92
N TRP A 59 -9.68 7.58 -14.14
CA TRP A 59 -8.24 7.59 -14.45
C TRP A 59 -7.60 9.00 -14.49
N PHE A 60 -8.37 10.09 -14.28
CA PHE A 60 -7.97 11.50 -14.07
C PHE A 60 -6.85 12.11 -14.95
N THR A 61 -6.37 11.40 -15.96
CA THR A 61 -5.32 11.88 -16.85
C THR A 61 -5.97 12.77 -17.90
N PRO A 62 -5.64 14.07 -17.97
CA PRO A 62 -6.27 14.98 -18.91
C PRO A 62 -5.98 14.58 -20.37
N CYS A 63 -6.83 15.03 -21.28
CA CYS A 63 -6.54 14.91 -22.71
C CYS A 63 -5.53 16.00 -23.10
N HIS A 64 -4.44 15.62 -23.78
CA HIS A 64 -3.37 16.56 -24.17
C HIS A 64 -3.50 17.09 -25.61
N CYS A 65 -4.65 16.88 -26.27
CA CYS A 65 -4.91 17.47 -27.58
C CYS A 65 -4.98 19.00 -27.49
N ASP A 66 -4.80 19.67 -28.62
CA ASP A 66 -4.71 21.14 -28.67
C ASP A 66 -5.96 21.83 -28.10
N LEU A 67 -7.15 21.28 -28.36
CA LEU A 67 -8.42 21.78 -27.82
C LEU A 67 -8.45 21.75 -26.28
N CYS A 68 -7.93 20.70 -25.66
CA CYS A 68 -7.96 20.53 -24.21
C CYS A 68 -6.83 21.28 -23.52
N ARG A 69 -5.67 21.48 -24.19
CA ARG A 69 -4.50 22.13 -23.60
C ARG A 69 -4.80 23.55 -23.13
N GLU A 70 -5.50 24.34 -23.93
CA GLU A 70 -5.92 25.70 -23.55
C GLU A 70 -6.90 25.67 -22.38
N ARG A 71 -7.88 24.76 -22.40
CA ARG A 71 -8.93 24.69 -21.38
C ARG A 71 -8.40 24.24 -20.01
N HIS A 72 -7.38 23.37 -19.98
CA HIS A 72 -6.72 22.94 -18.75
C HIS A 72 -5.88 24.04 -18.08
N GLN A 73 -5.59 25.15 -18.77
CA GLN A 73 -4.90 26.31 -18.19
C GLN A 73 -5.86 27.27 -17.46
N GLN A 74 -7.18 27.07 -17.57
CA GLN A 74 -8.16 27.91 -16.88
C GLN A 74 -8.24 27.61 -15.38
N PRO A 75 -8.80 28.51 -14.54
CA PRO A 75 -8.83 28.34 -13.08
C PRO A 75 -9.51 27.05 -12.60
N ASP A 76 -10.49 26.54 -13.34
CA ASP A 76 -11.19 25.29 -13.06
C ASP A 76 -10.42 24.03 -13.53
N LYS A 77 -9.23 24.21 -14.14
CA LYS A 77 -8.35 23.16 -14.67
C LYS A 77 -9.05 22.21 -15.66
N GLY A 78 -10.10 22.67 -16.32
CA GLY A 78 -10.93 21.88 -17.24
C GLY A 78 -12.09 21.13 -16.59
N GLY A 79 -12.37 21.36 -15.31
CA GLY A 79 -13.50 20.73 -14.61
C GLY A 79 -14.86 21.12 -15.16
N ASN A 80 -15.03 22.36 -15.66
CA ASN A 80 -16.29 22.82 -16.24
C ASN A 80 -16.62 22.13 -17.57
N ILE A 81 -15.62 21.61 -18.30
CA ILE A 81 -15.85 20.87 -19.56
C ILE A 81 -16.78 19.67 -19.32
N VAL A 82 -16.62 19.02 -18.18
CA VAL A 82 -17.43 17.86 -17.78
C VAL A 82 -18.90 18.28 -17.66
N TRP A 83 -19.17 19.39 -16.97
CA TRP A 83 -20.52 19.91 -16.80
C TRP A 83 -21.13 20.47 -18.09
N GLU A 84 -20.34 21.14 -18.92
CA GLU A 84 -20.78 21.62 -20.24
C GLU A 84 -21.30 20.47 -21.10
N LEU A 85 -20.60 19.32 -21.11
CA LEU A 85 -21.01 18.12 -21.83
C LEU A 85 -22.39 17.63 -21.36
N GLY A 86 -22.59 17.52 -20.05
CA GLY A 86 -23.86 17.05 -19.51
C GLY A 86 -25.02 18.00 -19.75
N VAL A 87 -24.79 19.30 -19.61
CA VAL A 87 -25.80 20.33 -19.92
C VAL A 87 -26.18 20.28 -21.40
N GLU A 88 -25.20 20.12 -22.30
CA GLU A 88 -25.46 20.00 -23.75
C GLU A 88 -26.36 18.80 -24.06
N VAL A 89 -25.99 17.60 -23.61
CA VAL A 89 -26.75 16.38 -23.86
C VAL A 89 -28.16 16.50 -23.28
N ALA A 90 -28.28 16.95 -22.03
CA ALA A 90 -29.56 17.12 -21.34
C ALA A 90 -30.50 18.09 -22.08
N ARG A 91 -29.99 19.25 -22.52
CA ARG A 91 -30.77 20.24 -23.31
C ARG A 91 -31.25 19.68 -24.63
N ARG A 92 -30.39 18.98 -25.37
CA ARG A 92 -30.76 18.39 -26.66
C ARG A 92 -31.86 17.34 -26.50
N LEU A 93 -31.81 16.53 -25.42
CA LEU A 93 -32.89 15.57 -25.13
C LEU A 93 -34.21 16.28 -24.82
N GLN A 94 -34.19 17.37 -24.04
CA GLN A 94 -35.41 18.16 -23.77
C GLN A 94 -35.97 18.80 -25.05
N GLN A 95 -35.11 19.37 -25.89
CA GLN A 95 -35.52 20.00 -27.16
C GLN A 95 -36.21 19.01 -28.11
N GLU A 96 -35.78 17.75 -28.10
CA GLU A 96 -36.36 16.68 -28.91
C GLU A 96 -37.47 15.89 -28.20
N ASN A 97 -37.88 16.30 -26.99
CA ASN A 97 -38.88 15.62 -26.16
C ASN A 97 -38.57 14.14 -25.88
N ILE A 98 -37.28 13.81 -25.73
CA ILE A 98 -36.85 12.48 -25.32
C ILE A 98 -37.01 12.36 -23.80
N PRO A 99 -37.75 11.36 -23.29
CA PRO A 99 -37.98 11.21 -21.86
C PRO A 99 -36.71 10.75 -21.13
N GLY A 100 -36.68 10.90 -19.80
CA GLY A 100 -35.62 10.41 -18.93
C GLY A 100 -34.57 11.46 -18.54
N TYR A 101 -33.57 11.01 -17.81
CA TYR A 101 -32.60 11.84 -17.11
C TYR A 101 -31.16 11.50 -17.49
N ILE A 102 -30.34 12.54 -17.56
CA ILE A 102 -28.88 12.41 -17.55
C ILE A 102 -28.41 12.46 -16.09
N THR A 103 -27.49 11.57 -15.72
CA THR A 103 -26.88 11.56 -14.39
C THR A 103 -25.37 11.81 -14.46
N MET A 104 -24.88 12.63 -13.52
CA MET A 104 -23.47 12.99 -13.39
C MET A 104 -23.08 13.10 -11.92
N MET A 105 -21.77 13.04 -11.63
CA MET A 105 -21.24 13.14 -10.27
C MET A 105 -20.34 14.36 -10.10
N SER A 106 -20.48 15.10 -9.01
CA SER A 106 -19.50 16.08 -8.53
C SER A 106 -18.36 15.36 -7.82
N TYR A 107 -17.22 15.19 -8.49
CA TYR A 107 -16.07 14.42 -8.00
C TYR A 107 -14.72 14.98 -8.48
N GLY A 108 -13.63 14.63 -7.80
CA GLY A 108 -12.26 15.02 -8.13
C GLY A 108 -12.08 16.54 -8.32
N HIS A 109 -11.61 16.94 -9.50
CA HIS A 109 -11.30 18.34 -9.82
C HIS A 109 -12.51 19.18 -10.28
N TYR A 110 -13.71 18.61 -10.38
CA TYR A 110 -14.93 19.28 -10.87
C TYR A 110 -16.07 19.29 -9.84
N THR A 111 -15.71 19.42 -8.56
CA THR A 111 -16.62 19.32 -7.41
C THR A 111 -17.45 20.57 -7.10
N ALA A 112 -17.02 21.74 -7.57
CA ALA A 112 -17.76 22.98 -7.35
C ALA A 112 -18.89 23.15 -8.39
N PRO A 113 -20.06 23.68 -8.00
CA PRO A 113 -21.10 24.03 -8.95
C PRO A 113 -20.59 25.04 -9.99
N PRO A 114 -20.70 24.74 -11.30
CA PRO A 114 -20.16 25.63 -12.34
C PRO A 114 -21.11 26.81 -12.58
N PRO A 115 -20.65 27.90 -13.22
CA PRO A 115 -21.49 29.04 -13.61
C PRO A 115 -22.35 28.72 -14.86
N LEU A 116 -23.02 27.57 -14.89
CA LEU A 116 -23.87 27.11 -16.00
C LEU A 116 -25.33 26.98 -15.55
N GLU A 117 -26.30 27.14 -16.45
CA GLU A 117 -27.72 26.84 -16.15
C GLU A 117 -28.02 25.36 -16.40
N PHE A 118 -28.61 24.69 -15.40
CA PHE A 118 -28.86 23.25 -15.42
C PHE A 118 -30.28 22.92 -15.89
N PRO A 119 -30.43 22.04 -16.89
CA PRO A 119 -31.72 21.50 -17.30
C PRO A 119 -32.39 20.64 -16.20
N ASP A 120 -33.72 20.60 -16.20
CA ASP A 120 -34.50 19.79 -15.26
C ASP A 120 -34.23 18.27 -15.38
N ASN A 121 -33.84 17.80 -16.57
CA ASN A 121 -33.50 16.39 -16.80
C ASN A 121 -32.02 16.06 -16.51
N LEU A 122 -31.25 16.97 -15.92
CA LEU A 122 -29.89 16.69 -15.43
C LEU A 122 -29.91 16.53 -13.91
N LEU A 123 -29.51 15.36 -13.43
CA LEU A 123 -29.43 15.03 -12.01
C LEU A 123 -27.96 14.90 -11.56
N VAL A 124 -27.67 15.39 -10.36
CA VAL A 124 -26.31 15.45 -9.81
C VAL A 124 -26.17 14.58 -8.56
N MET A 125 -25.22 13.65 -8.61
CA MET A 125 -24.65 12.96 -7.46
C MET A 125 -23.53 13.82 -6.87
N VAL A 126 -23.41 13.89 -5.55
CA VAL A 126 -22.34 14.66 -4.89
C VAL A 126 -21.45 13.72 -4.09
N ALA A 127 -20.18 13.60 -4.50
CA ALA A 127 -19.19 12.84 -3.75
C ALA A 127 -18.66 13.67 -2.57
N VAL A 128 -18.85 13.13 -1.37
CA VAL A 128 -18.35 13.68 -0.11
C VAL A 128 -17.87 12.55 0.79
N SER A 129 -16.98 12.87 1.73
CA SER A 129 -16.35 11.89 2.63
C SER A 129 -17.37 10.95 3.30
N GLY A 130 -18.45 11.52 3.83
CA GLY A 130 -19.58 10.75 4.36
C GLY A 130 -19.45 10.38 5.83
N PRO A 131 -20.04 9.26 6.27
CA PRO A 131 -20.27 9.00 7.69
C PRO A 131 -19.03 8.90 8.59
N TRP A 132 -17.90 8.37 8.12
CA TRP A 132 -16.69 8.26 8.95
C TRP A 132 -16.07 9.62 9.32
N GLU A 133 -16.50 10.70 8.65
CA GLU A 133 -16.11 12.08 8.94
C GLU A 133 -17.17 12.87 9.73
N GLU A 134 -18.22 12.21 10.20
CA GLU A 134 -19.22 12.85 11.05
C GLU A 134 -18.58 13.31 12.37
N GLY A 135 -18.67 14.61 12.66
CA GLY A 135 -17.98 15.31 13.73
C GLY A 135 -16.54 15.72 13.42
N GLY A 136 -16.02 15.36 12.24
CA GLY A 136 -14.64 15.59 11.82
C GLY A 136 -14.37 16.95 11.16
N PRO A 137 -13.09 17.25 10.84
CA PRO A 137 -12.67 18.55 10.32
C PRO A 137 -13.23 18.86 8.91
N THR A 138 -13.60 17.83 8.14
CA THR A 138 -14.08 18.00 6.76
C THR A 138 -15.59 18.16 6.65
N GLN A 139 -16.35 17.83 7.71
CA GLN A 139 -17.82 17.76 7.67
C GLN A 139 -18.45 19.06 7.14
N GLN A 140 -18.06 20.21 7.69
CA GLN A 140 -18.66 21.49 7.32
C GLN A 140 -18.49 21.81 5.83
N SER A 141 -17.33 21.50 5.26
CA SER A 141 -17.04 21.72 3.84
C SER A 141 -17.82 20.76 2.94
N SER A 142 -17.97 19.49 3.36
CA SER A 142 -18.78 18.48 2.67
C SER A 142 -20.25 18.89 2.64
N ASP A 143 -20.83 19.27 3.79
CA ASP A 143 -22.22 19.68 3.88
C ASP A 143 -22.49 20.98 3.08
N ALA A 144 -21.56 21.94 3.11
CA ALA A 144 -21.64 23.15 2.30
C ALA A 144 -21.66 22.84 0.79
N ARG A 145 -20.87 21.85 0.34
CA ARG A 145 -20.87 21.40 -1.06
C ARG A 145 -22.22 20.79 -1.46
N VAL A 146 -22.80 19.94 -0.60
CA VAL A 146 -24.12 19.34 -0.84
C VAL A 146 -25.19 20.42 -0.95
N ARG A 147 -25.21 21.39 -0.03
CA ARG A 147 -26.12 22.55 -0.07
C ARG A 147 -25.96 23.37 -1.36
N ALA A 148 -24.72 23.70 -1.71
CA ALA A 148 -24.44 24.48 -2.92
C ALA A 148 -24.93 23.78 -4.19
N TRP A 149 -24.80 22.46 -4.28
CA TRP A 149 -25.34 21.70 -5.40
C TRP A 149 -26.86 21.65 -5.40
N ARG A 150 -27.50 21.36 -4.25
CA ARG A 150 -28.97 21.39 -4.13
C ARG A 150 -29.53 22.73 -4.58
N ASP A 151 -28.92 23.82 -4.14
CA ASP A 151 -29.34 25.19 -4.50
C ASP A 151 -29.09 25.48 -5.98
N LYS A 152 -27.98 24.99 -6.55
CA LYS A 152 -27.66 25.15 -7.97
C LYS A 152 -28.70 24.53 -8.90
N ILE A 153 -29.16 23.32 -8.58
CA ILE A 153 -30.08 22.56 -9.44
C ILE A 153 -31.55 22.68 -9.03
N GLY A 154 -31.85 23.35 -7.91
CA GLY A 154 -33.22 23.58 -7.42
C GLY A 154 -33.97 22.32 -6.98
N LYS A 155 -33.27 21.20 -6.81
CA LYS A 155 -33.83 19.89 -6.44
C LYS A 155 -32.85 19.12 -5.56
N LYS A 156 -33.34 18.13 -4.81
CA LYS A 156 -32.52 17.26 -3.97
C LYS A 156 -31.44 16.56 -4.81
N VAL A 157 -30.28 16.32 -4.21
CA VAL A 157 -29.19 15.54 -4.80
C VAL A 157 -29.17 14.11 -4.23
N TRP A 158 -28.32 13.23 -4.75
CA TRP A 158 -27.97 12.01 -4.04
C TRP A 158 -26.47 11.97 -3.77
N LEU A 159 -26.08 11.22 -2.74
CA LEU A 159 -24.70 11.21 -2.27
C LEU A 159 -23.93 10.01 -2.81
N TRP A 160 -22.63 10.20 -2.99
CA TRP A 160 -21.64 9.13 -3.02
C TRP A 160 -20.78 9.27 -1.77
N ASN A 161 -20.80 8.28 -0.88
CA ASN A 161 -20.11 8.30 0.40
C ASN A 161 -19.13 7.13 0.54
N TYR A 162 -18.03 7.36 1.26
CA TYR A 162 -16.90 6.43 1.32
C TYR A 162 -16.77 5.77 2.69
N THR A 163 -17.30 4.55 2.83
CA THR A 163 -17.15 3.66 4.00
C THR A 163 -16.48 2.34 3.62
N ASN A 164 -15.47 2.42 2.76
CA ASN A 164 -14.76 1.27 2.22
C ASN A 164 -13.30 1.19 2.69
N LYS A 165 -12.79 -0.04 2.71
CA LYS A 165 -11.40 -0.38 2.98
C LYS A 165 -10.59 -0.33 1.68
N TYR A 166 -10.38 0.89 1.18
CA TYR A 166 -9.60 1.16 -0.02
C TYR A 166 -8.42 2.11 0.26
N GLY A 167 -7.36 1.98 -0.53
CA GLY A 167 -6.17 2.82 -0.45
C GLY A 167 -5.50 2.68 0.90
N ALA A 168 -5.31 3.79 1.61
CA ALA A 168 -4.72 3.77 2.95
C ALA A 168 -5.54 2.94 3.96
N ARG A 169 -6.85 2.76 3.74
CA ARG A 169 -7.77 2.02 4.63
C ARG A 169 -7.86 0.53 4.32
N ASP A 170 -7.11 0.04 3.31
CA ASP A 170 -6.99 -1.38 3.00
C ASP A 170 -6.12 -2.08 4.06
N LEU A 171 -6.74 -2.38 5.21
CA LEU A 171 -6.10 -2.97 6.38
C LEU A 171 -6.67 -4.37 6.61
N PRO A 172 -6.09 -5.45 6.04
CA PRO A 172 -6.64 -6.80 6.11
C PRO A 172 -6.94 -7.26 7.54
N GLY A 173 -7.99 -8.05 7.71
CA GLY A 173 -8.33 -8.68 9.00
C GLY A 173 -8.92 -7.74 10.05
N ILE A 174 -8.93 -6.42 9.82
CA ILE A 174 -9.49 -5.43 10.75
C ILE A 174 -10.96 -5.13 10.42
N PRO A 175 -11.92 -5.41 11.33
CA PRO A 175 -13.33 -5.08 11.09
C PRO A 175 -13.59 -3.57 11.00
N CYS A 176 -14.47 -3.15 10.08
CA CYS A 176 -14.81 -1.75 9.80
C CYS A 176 -16.24 -1.39 10.24
N PHE A 177 -16.61 -1.75 11.46
CA PHE A 177 -17.94 -1.42 12.00
C PHE A 177 -18.10 0.09 12.19
N SER A 178 -19.29 0.59 11.85
CA SER A 178 -19.66 2.01 11.90
C SER A 178 -21.18 2.16 12.02
N HIS A 179 -21.79 1.25 12.77
CA HIS A 179 -23.24 1.05 12.83
C HIS A 179 -23.98 2.14 13.63
N ARG A 180 -23.29 2.99 14.38
CA ARG A 180 -23.86 4.17 15.04
C ARG A 180 -23.58 5.45 14.25
N ILE A 181 -22.39 5.60 13.69
CA ILE A 181 -22.00 6.83 12.97
C ILE A 181 -22.69 6.94 11.60
N ILE A 182 -22.90 5.82 10.88
CA ILE A 182 -23.67 5.78 9.63
C ILE A 182 -25.09 6.33 9.80
N PRO A 183 -25.93 5.78 10.70
CA PRO A 183 -27.27 6.30 10.86
C PRO A 183 -27.28 7.73 11.42
N GLN A 184 -26.34 8.11 12.30
CA GLN A 184 -26.21 9.49 12.77
C GLN A 184 -26.05 10.47 11.60
N TYR A 185 -25.13 10.20 10.67
CA TYR A 185 -24.90 11.02 9.48
C TYR A 185 -26.17 11.17 8.65
N TYR A 186 -26.81 10.06 8.29
CA TYR A 186 -27.97 10.10 7.39
C TYR A 186 -29.21 10.71 8.04
N GLN A 187 -29.46 10.48 9.33
CA GLN A 187 -30.56 11.13 10.05
C GLN A 187 -30.34 12.63 10.19
N ARG A 188 -29.09 13.10 10.31
CA ARG A 188 -28.77 14.53 10.32
C ARG A 188 -29.01 15.17 8.96
N ILE A 189 -28.44 14.59 7.90
CA ILE A 189 -28.58 15.12 6.53
C ILE A 189 -30.05 15.09 6.06
N ALA A 190 -30.82 14.07 6.44
CA ALA A 190 -32.24 13.98 6.11
C ALA A 190 -33.06 15.15 6.68
N LYS A 191 -32.71 15.66 7.88
CA LYS A 191 -33.39 16.82 8.50
C LYS A 191 -33.20 18.12 7.73
N GLU A 192 -32.15 18.21 6.91
CA GLU A 192 -31.87 19.38 6.09
C GLU A 192 -32.58 19.35 4.72
N ASP A 193 -33.30 18.26 4.42
CA ASP A 193 -34.04 18.05 3.17
C ASP A 193 -33.17 18.17 1.90
N LEU A 194 -31.88 17.83 2.00
CA LEU A 194 -30.91 18.04 0.92
C LEU A 194 -30.87 16.90 -0.10
N ILE A 195 -31.20 15.69 0.33
CA ILE A 195 -30.93 14.47 -0.43
C ILE A 195 -32.18 13.62 -0.64
N PHE A 196 -32.21 12.87 -1.74
CA PHE A 196 -33.24 11.86 -2.02
C PHE A 196 -32.69 10.42 -2.04
N GLY A 197 -31.38 10.25 -1.87
CA GLY A 197 -30.74 8.94 -1.85
C GLY A 197 -29.23 9.03 -1.61
N SER A 198 -28.61 7.87 -1.51
CA SER A 198 -27.17 7.73 -1.33
C SER A 198 -26.67 6.39 -1.89
N PHE A 199 -25.45 6.42 -2.40
CA PHE A 199 -24.62 5.25 -2.63
C PHE A 199 -23.54 5.22 -1.53
N LEU A 200 -23.53 4.12 -0.78
CA LEU A 200 -22.54 3.88 0.27
C LEU A 200 -21.47 2.93 -0.29
N GLU A 201 -20.35 3.49 -0.73
CA GLU A 201 -19.19 2.71 -1.17
C GLU A 201 -18.59 1.99 0.03
N SER A 202 -18.53 0.66 -0.01
CA SER A 202 -18.36 -0.17 1.19
C SER A 202 -17.55 -1.45 0.96
N GLU A 203 -16.67 -1.48 -0.04
CA GLU A 203 -15.77 -2.61 -0.27
C GLU A 203 -14.96 -2.93 0.98
N SER A 204 -14.83 -4.21 1.26
CA SER A 204 -14.11 -4.73 2.40
C SER A 204 -13.57 -6.11 2.05
N ASP A 205 -12.49 -6.51 2.71
CA ASP A 205 -11.87 -7.82 2.55
C ASP A 205 -12.78 -8.96 3.04
N ARG A 206 -13.80 -8.66 3.86
CA ARG A 206 -14.81 -9.63 4.30
C ARG A 206 -16.22 -9.05 4.31
N PHE A 207 -17.18 -9.83 3.79
CA PHE A 207 -18.60 -9.45 3.81
C PHE A 207 -19.12 -9.13 5.22
N LEU A 208 -18.74 -9.94 6.22
CA LEU A 208 -19.20 -9.77 7.60
C LEU A 208 -18.65 -8.52 8.30
N TYR A 209 -17.66 -7.82 7.74
CA TYR A 209 -17.21 -6.55 8.32
C TYR A 209 -18.21 -5.41 8.09
N GLN A 210 -19.20 -5.61 7.21
CA GLN A 210 -20.19 -4.61 6.86
C GLN A 210 -21.62 -5.01 7.21
N TYR A 211 -21.88 -6.23 7.70
CA TYR A 211 -23.26 -6.75 7.81
C TYR A 211 -24.17 -5.84 8.66
N LEU A 212 -23.65 -5.36 9.80
CA LEU A 212 -24.41 -4.51 10.71
C LEU A 212 -24.57 -3.10 10.14
N ASN A 213 -23.53 -2.60 9.45
CA ASN A 213 -23.56 -1.33 8.73
C ASN A 213 -24.66 -1.35 7.65
N TYR A 214 -24.77 -2.43 6.88
CA TYR A 214 -25.83 -2.62 5.89
C TYR A 214 -27.22 -2.68 6.51
N TYR A 215 -27.36 -3.40 7.63
CA TYR A 215 -28.63 -3.50 8.34
C TYR A 215 -29.15 -2.13 8.79
N VAL A 216 -28.32 -1.35 9.49
CA VAL A 216 -28.73 -0.02 9.99
C VAL A 216 -28.90 0.99 8.87
N TYR A 217 -28.02 0.97 7.85
CA TYR A 217 -28.13 1.84 6.69
C TYR A 217 -29.45 1.63 5.96
N ALA A 218 -29.81 0.37 5.66
CA ALA A 218 -31.05 0.05 4.96
C ALA A 218 -32.29 0.47 5.77
N LYS A 219 -32.26 0.33 7.10
CA LYS A 219 -33.36 0.74 7.98
C LYS A 219 -33.54 2.26 8.01
N VAL A 220 -32.45 3.03 8.11
CA VAL A 220 -32.50 4.50 8.07
C VAL A 220 -32.85 5.03 6.67
N ALA A 221 -32.38 4.37 5.61
CA ALA A 221 -32.77 4.72 4.25
C ALA A 221 -34.28 4.48 3.99
N TRP A 222 -34.88 3.48 4.65
CA TRP A 222 -36.31 3.22 4.60
C TRP A 222 -37.11 4.21 5.46
N ASP A 223 -36.66 4.47 6.69
CA ASP A 223 -37.28 5.40 7.62
C ASP A 223 -36.20 6.21 8.36
N ASN A 224 -36.03 7.48 7.94
CA ASN A 224 -35.04 8.37 8.53
C ASN A 224 -35.38 8.86 9.95
N GLN A 225 -36.57 8.55 10.46
CA GLN A 225 -37.01 8.88 11.83
C GLN A 225 -36.90 7.69 12.80
N ILE A 226 -36.45 6.53 12.32
CA ILE A 226 -36.35 5.33 13.15
C ILE A 226 -35.48 5.55 14.39
N ASP A 227 -35.91 5.01 15.54
CA ASP A 227 -35.11 5.00 16.76
C ASP A 227 -33.96 3.99 16.61
N VAL A 228 -32.78 4.49 16.27
CA VAL A 228 -31.58 3.69 16.00
C VAL A 228 -31.07 2.96 17.26
N PRO A 229 -30.98 3.61 18.44
CA PRO A 229 -30.72 2.88 19.69
C PRO A 229 -31.67 1.69 19.92
N ALA A 230 -32.99 1.89 19.75
CA ALA A 230 -33.95 0.80 19.90
C ALA A 230 -33.78 -0.29 18.85
N LEU A 231 -33.51 0.08 17.58
CA LEU A 231 -33.24 -0.84 16.48
C LEU A 231 -32.02 -1.74 16.75
N LEU A 232 -30.93 -1.15 17.27
CA LEU A 232 -29.71 -1.89 17.62
C LEU A 232 -29.97 -2.82 18.81
N GLN A 233 -30.70 -2.35 19.83
CA GLN A 233 -31.05 -3.17 20.98
C GLN A 233 -31.90 -4.39 20.58
N GLU A 234 -32.90 -4.19 19.71
CA GLU A 234 -33.72 -5.27 19.14
C GLU A 234 -32.82 -6.26 18.37
N HIS A 235 -31.93 -5.75 17.51
CA HIS A 235 -30.99 -6.59 16.77
C HIS A 235 -30.15 -7.47 17.71
N TYR A 236 -29.54 -6.89 18.75
CA TYR A 236 -28.69 -7.66 19.67
C TYR A 236 -29.51 -8.71 20.43
N GLN A 237 -30.72 -8.38 20.88
CA GLN A 237 -31.60 -9.32 21.56
C GLN A 237 -32.02 -10.50 20.65
N LEU A 238 -32.35 -10.24 19.39
CA LEU A 238 -32.76 -11.26 18.42
C LEU A 238 -31.59 -12.11 17.92
N MET A 239 -30.39 -11.53 17.82
CA MET A 239 -29.20 -12.23 17.33
C MET A 239 -28.54 -13.08 18.42
N PHE A 240 -28.48 -12.55 19.65
CA PHE A 240 -27.60 -13.06 20.69
C PHE A 240 -28.30 -13.33 22.03
N GLU A 241 -29.61 -13.16 22.14
CA GLU A 241 -30.40 -13.54 23.32
C GLU A 241 -29.78 -13.02 24.64
N GLN A 242 -29.49 -13.89 25.62
CA GLN A 242 -28.91 -13.47 26.91
C GLN A 242 -27.45 -12.99 26.81
N GLY A 243 -26.78 -13.18 25.67
CA GLY A 243 -25.46 -12.62 25.35
C GLY A 243 -25.51 -11.25 24.67
N ALA A 244 -26.70 -10.62 24.54
CA ALA A 244 -26.86 -9.36 23.84
C ALA A 244 -25.98 -8.22 24.40
N ALA A 245 -25.81 -8.15 25.72
CA ALA A 245 -25.02 -7.10 26.36
C ALA A 245 -23.53 -7.19 26.01
N GLU A 246 -22.94 -8.38 26.11
CA GLU A 246 -21.54 -8.62 25.72
C GLU A 246 -21.31 -8.35 24.23
N MET A 247 -22.24 -8.80 23.38
CA MET A 247 -22.12 -8.60 21.94
C MET A 247 -22.27 -7.13 21.57
N GLN A 248 -23.15 -6.38 22.23
CA GLN A 248 -23.27 -4.94 22.05
C GLN A 248 -21.95 -4.25 22.38
N GLU A 249 -21.36 -4.53 23.56
CA GLU A 249 -20.07 -3.94 23.94
C GLU A 249 -18.97 -4.29 22.93
N PHE A 250 -18.93 -5.54 22.47
CA PHE A 250 -17.97 -5.99 21.46
C PHE A 250 -18.08 -5.20 20.15
N PHE A 251 -19.30 -5.03 19.60
CA PHE A 251 -19.50 -4.24 18.38
C PHE A 251 -19.23 -2.75 18.60
N ASP A 252 -19.67 -2.19 19.73
CA ASP A 252 -19.48 -0.78 20.04
C ASP A 252 -17.98 -0.43 20.19
N LEU A 253 -17.18 -1.33 20.78
CA LEU A 253 -15.72 -1.19 20.82
C LEU A 253 -15.06 -1.31 19.43
N LEU A 254 -15.52 -2.23 18.58
CA LEU A 254 -15.01 -2.34 17.20
C LEU A 254 -15.26 -1.05 16.41
N GLU A 255 -16.44 -0.45 16.56
CA GLU A 255 -16.75 0.84 15.95
C GLU A 255 -15.89 1.97 16.52
N ASP A 256 -15.73 2.07 17.84
CA ASP A 256 -14.90 3.11 18.47
C ASP A 256 -13.45 3.06 17.97
N LEU A 257 -12.84 1.87 17.96
CA LEU A 257 -11.48 1.70 17.46
C LEU A 257 -11.39 2.06 15.97
N TRP A 258 -12.33 1.58 15.14
CA TRP A 258 -12.30 1.88 13.71
C TRP A 258 -12.46 3.38 13.43
N VAL A 259 -13.56 3.98 13.89
CA VAL A 259 -13.94 5.36 13.56
C VAL A 259 -13.00 6.36 14.23
N HIS A 260 -12.64 6.15 15.50
CA HIS A 260 -11.93 7.15 16.29
C HIS A 260 -10.43 6.91 16.45
N LYS A 261 -9.91 5.71 16.15
CA LYS A 261 -8.47 5.40 16.24
C LYS A 261 -7.85 5.04 14.90
N VAL A 262 -8.59 4.36 14.01
CA VAL A 262 -8.05 3.92 12.72
C VAL A 262 -8.27 4.96 11.63
N VAL A 263 -9.50 5.46 11.43
CA VAL A 263 -9.79 6.36 10.29
C VAL A 263 -9.87 7.85 10.64
N ALA A 264 -9.75 8.22 11.93
CA ALA A 264 -9.99 9.56 12.43
C ALA A 264 -9.03 10.66 11.91
N ASN A 265 -7.82 10.31 11.48
CA ASN A 265 -6.82 11.30 11.09
C ASN A 265 -6.94 11.61 9.59
N ILE A 266 -7.53 12.75 9.25
CA ILE A 266 -7.66 13.21 7.86
C ILE A 266 -6.60 14.23 7.51
N VAL A 267 -5.99 14.03 6.34
CA VAL A 267 -5.17 15.04 5.67
C VAL A 267 -5.76 15.42 4.33
N GLU A 268 -5.64 16.70 3.97
CA GLU A 268 -5.93 17.16 2.62
C GLU A 268 -4.85 16.68 1.64
N THR A 269 -5.28 16.20 0.48
CA THR A 269 -4.40 15.80 -0.63
C THR A 269 -4.84 16.49 -1.93
N PRO A 270 -4.02 16.49 -2.99
CA PRO A 270 -4.42 17.07 -4.28
C PRO A 270 -5.70 16.47 -4.90
N VAL A 271 -6.10 15.26 -4.48
CA VAL A 271 -7.33 14.59 -4.92
C VAL A 271 -8.46 14.64 -3.87
N GLY A 272 -8.26 15.37 -2.78
CA GLY A 272 -9.22 15.56 -1.68
C GLY A 272 -8.74 14.99 -0.34
N PRO A 273 -9.55 15.14 0.72
CA PRO A 273 -9.23 14.61 2.05
C PRO A 273 -9.07 13.09 2.01
N THR A 274 -8.07 12.57 2.73
CA THR A 274 -7.80 11.13 2.83
C THR A 274 -7.40 10.78 4.25
N SER A 275 -7.96 9.69 4.75
CA SER A 275 -7.60 9.13 6.05
C SER A 275 -6.18 8.56 6.06
N ILE A 276 -5.42 8.88 7.11
CA ILE A 276 -4.12 8.29 7.43
C ILE A 276 -4.30 7.40 8.64
N PRO A 277 -4.27 6.07 8.48
CA PRO A 277 -4.26 5.18 9.62
C PRO A 277 -3.01 5.34 10.49
N PRO A 278 -3.09 4.86 11.75
CA PRO A 278 -1.90 4.71 12.59
C PRO A 278 -0.79 3.94 11.88
N SER A 279 0.45 4.15 12.31
CA SER A 279 1.56 3.25 11.93
C SER A 279 1.24 1.81 12.31
N SER A 280 1.84 0.82 11.66
CA SER A 280 1.69 -0.60 12.03
C SER A 280 1.98 -0.84 13.52
N TYR A 281 3.00 -0.17 14.07
CA TYR A 281 3.31 -0.23 15.50
C TYR A 281 2.13 0.22 16.37
N ASP A 282 1.68 1.46 16.20
CA ASP A 282 0.53 1.99 16.96
C ASP A 282 -0.74 1.15 16.76
N LEU A 283 -0.97 0.63 15.56
CA LEU A 283 -2.12 -0.21 15.26
C LEU A 283 -2.12 -1.50 16.11
N TRP A 284 -0.98 -2.19 16.21
CA TRP A 284 -0.91 -3.51 16.88
C TRP A 284 -0.46 -3.47 18.33
N HIS A 285 0.16 -2.38 18.78
CA HIS A 285 0.57 -2.18 20.17
C HIS A 285 -0.35 -1.26 20.97
N LYS A 286 -1.06 -0.33 20.32
CA LYS A 286 -1.95 0.64 21.01
C LYS A 286 -3.43 0.44 20.70
N VAL A 287 -3.81 0.28 19.42
CA VAL A 287 -5.22 0.17 19.01
C VAL A 287 -5.76 -1.24 19.24
N TYR A 288 -5.18 -2.24 18.57
CA TYR A 288 -5.50 -3.66 18.72
C TYR A 288 -4.42 -4.34 19.56
N SER A 289 -4.19 -3.80 20.76
CA SER A 289 -3.21 -4.30 21.72
C SER A 289 -3.56 -5.70 22.23
N GLU A 290 -2.61 -6.36 22.88
CA GLU A 290 -2.86 -7.66 23.51
C GLU A 290 -4.01 -7.61 24.51
N ASP A 291 -4.07 -6.55 25.32
CA ASP A 291 -5.13 -6.35 26.31
C ASP A 291 -6.49 -6.15 25.63
N MET A 292 -6.54 -5.44 24.50
CA MET A 292 -7.77 -5.27 23.74
C MET A 292 -8.27 -6.60 23.16
N LEU A 293 -7.37 -7.42 22.60
CA LEU A 293 -7.74 -8.74 22.07
C LEU A 293 -8.17 -9.72 23.19
N LYS A 294 -7.56 -9.65 24.37
CA LYS A 294 -8.02 -10.38 25.57
C LYS A 294 -9.41 -9.92 25.99
N HIS A 295 -9.68 -8.62 25.98
CA HIS A 295 -11.01 -8.08 26.30
C HIS A 295 -12.07 -8.56 25.30
N PHE A 296 -11.78 -8.51 24.00
CA PHE A 296 -12.65 -9.09 22.98
C PHE A 296 -12.92 -10.59 23.18
N THR A 297 -11.89 -11.35 23.54
CA THR A 297 -12.03 -12.77 23.85
C THR A 297 -12.98 -12.97 25.03
N ALA A 298 -12.81 -12.20 26.12
CA ALA A 298 -13.64 -12.30 27.31
C ALA A 298 -15.12 -11.96 27.04
N LEU A 299 -15.39 -10.94 26.21
CA LEU A 299 -16.76 -10.58 25.80
C LEU A 299 -17.41 -11.73 25.03
N LEU A 300 -16.72 -12.30 24.04
CA LEU A 300 -17.25 -13.40 23.25
C LEU A 300 -17.45 -14.67 24.09
N ASP A 301 -16.52 -14.97 25.01
CA ASP A 301 -16.64 -16.11 25.95
C ASP A 301 -17.86 -15.93 26.87
N GLY A 302 -18.06 -14.72 27.39
CA GLY A 302 -19.24 -14.36 28.20
C GLY A 302 -20.54 -14.55 27.42
N ALA A 303 -20.60 -14.07 26.18
CA ALA A 303 -21.78 -14.24 25.33
C ALA A 303 -22.04 -15.71 24.96
N GLU A 304 -21.01 -16.50 24.65
CA GLU A 304 -21.14 -17.94 24.38
C GLU A 304 -21.58 -18.77 25.59
N ALA A 305 -21.19 -18.35 26.80
CA ALA A 305 -21.61 -18.99 28.05
C ALA A 305 -23.09 -18.71 28.38
N LYS A 306 -23.59 -17.54 27.97
CA LYS A 306 -24.99 -17.12 28.21
C LYS A 306 -25.97 -17.59 27.14
N THR A 307 -25.48 -18.04 25.99
CA THR A 307 -26.32 -18.40 24.84
C THR A 307 -26.40 -19.90 24.59
N SER A 308 -27.41 -20.31 23.82
CA SER A 308 -27.57 -21.70 23.36
C SER A 308 -28.06 -21.74 21.90
N GLY A 309 -28.15 -22.94 21.31
CA GLY A 309 -28.75 -23.15 19.99
C GLY A 309 -28.17 -22.25 18.89
N LEU A 310 -29.07 -21.53 18.19
CA LEU A 310 -28.70 -20.66 17.07
C LEU A 310 -27.94 -19.41 17.53
N ALA A 311 -28.31 -18.80 18.67
CA ALA A 311 -27.64 -17.63 19.21
C ALA A 311 -26.16 -17.94 19.51
N LYS A 312 -25.88 -19.08 20.16
CA LYS A 312 -24.50 -19.52 20.41
C LYS A 312 -23.71 -19.73 19.12
N ARG A 313 -24.33 -20.31 18.09
CA ARG A 313 -23.69 -20.47 16.77
C ARG A 313 -23.38 -19.13 16.10
N ARG A 314 -24.22 -18.11 16.30
CA ARG A 314 -23.95 -16.75 15.79
C ARG A 314 -22.79 -16.10 16.52
N VAL A 315 -22.67 -16.25 17.84
CA VAL A 315 -21.50 -15.75 18.59
C VAL A 315 -20.22 -16.42 18.10
N ALA A 316 -20.22 -17.75 17.95
CA ALA A 316 -19.08 -18.49 17.42
C ALA A 316 -18.70 -18.04 15.99
N LEU A 317 -19.68 -17.74 15.14
CA LEU A 317 -19.44 -17.16 13.81
C LEU A 317 -18.78 -15.77 13.91
N MET A 318 -19.22 -14.91 14.84
CA MET A 318 -18.59 -13.59 15.05
C MET A 318 -17.14 -13.74 15.51
N ARG A 319 -16.84 -14.70 16.39
CA ARG A 319 -15.45 -15.02 16.79
C ARG A 319 -14.61 -15.41 15.58
N GLU A 320 -15.08 -16.38 14.80
CA GLU A 320 -14.36 -16.92 13.64
C GLU A 320 -14.12 -15.87 12.56
N GLN A 321 -15.09 -14.97 12.34
CA GLN A 321 -15.07 -14.07 11.20
C GLN A 321 -14.51 -12.69 11.54
N LEU A 322 -14.54 -12.29 12.82
CA LEU A 322 -14.10 -10.96 13.27
C LEU A 322 -12.82 -11.03 14.10
N LEU A 323 -12.77 -11.85 15.14
CA LEU A 323 -11.64 -11.87 16.08
C LEU A 323 -10.47 -12.72 15.58
N VAL A 324 -10.72 -13.92 15.05
CA VAL A 324 -9.65 -14.81 14.56
C VAL A 324 -8.80 -14.15 13.45
N PRO A 325 -9.37 -13.48 12.43
CA PRO A 325 -8.57 -12.80 11.42
C PRO A 325 -7.78 -11.63 11.99
N LEU A 326 -8.39 -10.86 12.91
CA LEU A 326 -7.73 -9.74 13.57
C LEU A 326 -6.50 -10.21 14.38
N GLN A 327 -6.65 -11.30 15.13
CA GLN A 327 -5.55 -11.93 15.87
C GLN A 327 -4.47 -12.45 14.92
N ALA A 328 -4.86 -13.12 13.83
CA ALA A 328 -3.91 -13.66 12.85
C ALA A 328 -3.05 -12.56 12.21
N GLU A 329 -3.63 -11.41 11.88
CA GLU A 329 -2.86 -10.27 11.33
C GLU A 329 -1.95 -9.65 12.38
N ARG A 330 -2.37 -9.59 13.65
CA ARG A 330 -1.47 -9.16 14.75
C ARG A 330 -0.31 -10.13 14.95
N ASP A 331 -0.58 -11.44 15.00
CA ASP A 331 0.44 -12.46 15.21
C ASP A 331 1.43 -12.47 14.05
N LYS A 332 0.93 -12.30 12.83
CA LYS A 332 1.76 -12.08 11.64
C LYS A 332 2.63 -10.85 11.77
N TYR A 333 2.08 -9.71 12.17
CA TYR A 333 2.86 -8.49 12.39
C TYR A 333 3.96 -8.69 13.44
N LEU A 334 3.68 -9.38 14.55
CA LEU A 334 4.67 -9.65 15.58
C LEU A 334 5.77 -10.59 15.09
N ALA A 335 5.41 -11.64 14.36
CA ALA A 335 6.37 -12.55 13.76
C ALA A 335 7.26 -11.83 12.73
N ASP A 336 6.66 -11.02 11.85
CA ASP A 336 7.38 -10.19 10.88
C ASP A 336 8.32 -9.21 11.61
N SER A 337 7.84 -8.51 12.65
CA SER A 337 8.63 -7.55 13.42
C SER A 337 9.81 -8.21 14.14
N GLN A 338 9.64 -9.43 14.65
CA GLN A 338 10.72 -10.20 15.24
C GLN A 338 11.76 -10.59 14.18
N ALA A 339 11.31 -11.15 13.05
CA ALA A 339 12.19 -11.54 11.96
C ALA A 339 12.96 -10.36 11.35
N ILE A 340 12.33 -9.19 11.27
CA ILE A 340 12.99 -7.93 10.87
C ILE A 340 14.00 -7.48 11.92
N GLY A 341 13.72 -7.64 13.22
CA GLY A 341 14.69 -7.39 14.29
C GLY A 341 15.93 -8.25 14.16
N ASP A 342 15.77 -9.50 13.73
CA ASP A 342 16.88 -10.42 13.44
C ASP A 342 17.57 -10.12 12.09
N TRP A 343 16.95 -9.31 11.22
CA TRP A 343 17.53 -8.84 9.96
C TRP A 343 18.56 -7.74 10.20
N SER A 344 19.71 -8.15 10.71
CA SER A 344 20.81 -7.26 11.06
C SER A 344 22.03 -7.43 10.16
N ALA A 345 22.75 -6.34 9.96
CA ALA A 345 24.09 -6.26 9.36
C ALA A 345 25.07 -5.68 10.37
N GLU A 346 26.24 -6.29 10.49
CA GLU A 346 27.35 -5.75 11.26
C GLU A 346 27.98 -4.59 10.48
N VAL A 347 28.09 -3.43 11.13
CA VAL A 347 28.83 -2.28 10.61
C VAL A 347 30.26 -2.37 11.09
N LYS A 348 31.22 -2.32 10.17
CA LYS A 348 32.63 -2.23 10.54
C LYS A 348 32.90 -0.89 11.21
N VAL A 349 33.16 -0.89 12.52
CA VAL A 349 33.50 0.31 13.27
C VAL A 349 35.02 0.50 13.31
N GLN A 350 35.47 1.69 12.93
CA GLN A 350 36.85 2.15 13.06
C GLN A 350 36.90 3.32 14.04
N SER A 351 37.82 3.27 15.01
CA SER A 351 38.06 4.42 15.90
C SER A 351 38.93 5.47 15.22
N GLY A 352 38.61 6.74 15.42
CA GLY A 352 39.23 7.85 14.71
C GLY A 352 38.86 7.89 13.23
N GLN A 353 39.23 8.98 12.56
CA GLN A 353 38.87 9.20 11.16
C GLN A 353 39.36 8.07 10.25
N ALA A 354 38.46 7.52 9.42
CA ALA A 354 38.84 6.53 8.44
C ALA A 354 39.76 7.15 7.37
N GLY A 355 40.85 6.46 7.05
CA GLY A 355 41.77 6.83 5.96
C GLY A 355 41.23 6.53 4.57
N LEU A 356 39.91 6.59 4.40
CA LEU A 356 39.20 6.22 3.17
C LEU A 356 39.08 7.42 2.24
N VAL A 357 39.43 7.23 0.98
CA VAL A 357 39.27 8.23 -0.07
C VAL A 357 38.03 7.90 -0.88
N VAL A 358 37.04 8.80 -0.90
CA VAL A 358 35.80 8.60 -1.66
C VAL A 358 36.07 8.92 -3.14
N ASP A 359 36.53 7.94 -3.89
CA ASP A 359 36.86 8.06 -5.32
C ASP A 359 36.10 7.07 -6.22
N GLY A 360 35.28 6.21 -5.62
CA GLY A 360 34.44 5.23 -6.30
C GLY A 360 35.16 3.90 -6.54
N GLN A 361 36.42 3.76 -6.11
CA GLN A 361 37.19 2.53 -6.21
C GLN A 361 37.09 1.73 -4.91
N LEU A 362 36.70 0.46 -5.01
CA LEU A 362 36.54 -0.39 -3.82
C LEU A 362 37.86 -1.04 -3.36
N SER A 363 38.97 -0.33 -3.54
CA SER A 363 40.32 -0.86 -3.31
C SER A 363 40.82 -0.67 -1.87
N ASP A 364 40.17 0.19 -1.09
CA ASP A 364 40.50 0.44 0.31
C ASP A 364 40.40 -0.82 1.16
N GLN A 365 41.39 -0.98 2.04
CA GLN A 365 41.49 -2.13 2.94
C GLN A 365 40.25 -2.28 3.84
N LEU A 366 39.64 -1.16 4.25
CA LEU A 366 38.44 -1.15 5.10
C LEU A 366 37.30 -1.97 4.47
N TRP A 367 37.13 -1.91 3.15
CA TRP A 367 36.09 -2.67 2.45
C TRP A 367 36.31 -4.18 2.47
N GLN A 368 37.54 -4.63 2.61
CA GLN A 368 37.84 -6.07 2.72
C GLN A 368 37.49 -6.63 4.10
N GLU A 369 37.30 -5.76 5.10
CA GLU A 369 36.96 -6.13 6.48
C GLU A 369 35.47 -6.03 6.77
N CYS A 370 34.68 -5.41 5.88
CA CYS A 370 33.24 -5.28 6.03
C CYS A 370 32.50 -6.58 5.72
N GLN A 371 31.40 -6.81 6.43
CA GLN A 371 30.38 -7.76 5.99
C GLN A 371 29.87 -7.37 4.60
N VAL A 372 29.70 -8.37 3.73
CA VAL A 372 29.10 -8.19 2.41
C VAL A 372 27.60 -8.44 2.49
N LEU A 373 26.81 -7.42 2.18
CA LEU A 373 25.36 -7.50 2.04
C LEU A 373 25.01 -7.72 0.58
N TYR A 374 24.02 -8.57 0.31
CA TYR A 374 23.57 -8.84 -1.05
C TYR A 374 22.17 -8.27 -1.26
N LEU A 375 21.96 -7.61 -2.40
CA LEU A 375 20.62 -7.15 -2.77
C LEU A 375 19.84 -8.26 -3.47
N LEU A 376 18.57 -8.37 -3.12
CA LEU A 376 17.57 -9.30 -3.66
C LEU A 376 16.60 -8.54 -4.57
N PRO A 377 15.91 -9.19 -5.52
CA PRO A 377 14.82 -8.54 -6.23
C PRO A 377 13.76 -8.00 -5.22
N ALA A 378 13.31 -6.77 -5.43
CA ALA A 378 12.40 -6.11 -4.51
C ALA A 378 10.96 -6.64 -4.67
N PHE A 379 10.19 -6.61 -3.58
CA PHE A 379 8.77 -7.02 -3.53
C PHE A 379 8.53 -8.53 -3.76
N ASN A 380 9.57 -9.34 -3.56
CA ASN A 380 9.59 -10.79 -3.75
C ASN A 380 8.57 -11.59 -2.92
N LEU A 381 8.00 -11.01 -1.85
CA LEU A 381 6.98 -11.68 -1.04
C LEU A 381 5.73 -12.08 -1.85
N LYS A 382 5.50 -11.49 -3.03
CA LYS A 382 4.39 -11.87 -3.92
C LYS A 382 4.75 -13.01 -4.89
N ASN A 383 6.03 -13.26 -5.18
CA ASN A 383 6.50 -14.22 -6.19
C ASN A 383 7.82 -14.89 -5.75
N ILE A 384 7.75 -16.07 -5.10
CA ILE A 384 8.90 -16.87 -4.62
C ILE A 384 9.75 -17.48 -5.79
N GLY A 385 9.78 -16.86 -6.97
CA GLY A 385 10.48 -17.36 -8.16
C GLY A 385 11.30 -16.31 -8.91
N GLU A 386 11.39 -15.08 -8.41
CA GLU A 386 12.20 -14.05 -9.06
C GLU A 386 13.69 -14.24 -8.76
N VAL A 387 14.48 -14.37 -9.81
CA VAL A 387 15.93 -14.58 -9.73
C VAL A 387 16.70 -13.27 -9.64
N CYS A 388 17.83 -13.30 -8.95
CA CYS A 388 18.86 -12.29 -9.02
C CYS A 388 19.57 -12.35 -10.37
N GLU A 389 19.09 -11.59 -11.36
CA GLU A 389 19.73 -11.51 -12.69
C GLU A 389 21.12 -10.87 -12.66
N VAL A 390 21.36 -10.01 -11.67
CA VAL A 390 22.65 -9.35 -11.44
C VAL A 390 22.98 -9.38 -9.95
N THR A 391 24.27 -9.50 -9.65
CA THR A 391 24.76 -9.41 -8.28
C THR A 391 25.01 -7.94 -7.92
N THR A 392 24.46 -7.50 -6.80
CA THR A 392 24.81 -6.22 -6.18
C THR A 392 25.23 -6.46 -4.75
N GLN A 393 26.44 -6.00 -4.41
CA GLN A 393 26.99 -6.09 -3.07
C GLN A 393 27.05 -4.72 -2.43
N VAL A 394 26.73 -4.66 -1.13
CA VAL A 394 26.85 -3.45 -0.31
C VAL A 394 27.74 -3.76 0.89
N ARG A 395 28.63 -2.83 1.24
CA ARG A 395 29.45 -2.88 2.46
C ARG A 395 29.20 -1.61 3.25
N VAL A 396 29.20 -1.74 4.58
CA VAL A 396 28.93 -0.62 5.48
C VAL A 396 30.03 -0.57 6.54
N ALA A 397 30.58 0.63 6.73
CA ALA A 397 31.54 0.94 7.77
C ALA A 397 31.20 2.27 8.43
N ARG A 398 31.78 2.57 9.58
CA ARG A 398 31.75 3.91 10.15
C ARG A 398 33.05 4.25 10.84
N ASP A 399 33.30 5.55 10.92
CA ASP A 399 34.19 6.11 11.94
C ASP A 399 33.38 6.84 13.03
N ASP A 400 34.05 7.71 13.79
CA ASP A 400 33.44 8.50 14.85
C ASP A 400 32.49 9.59 14.32
N GLU A 401 32.64 10.01 13.06
CA GLU A 401 31.92 11.16 12.49
C GLU A 401 31.05 10.79 11.27
N HIS A 402 31.35 9.70 10.58
CA HIS A 402 30.77 9.36 9.28
C HIS A 402 30.38 7.89 9.17
N LEU A 403 29.28 7.64 8.46
CA LEU A 403 28.89 6.35 7.92
C LEU A 403 29.36 6.25 6.47
N TYR A 404 29.95 5.12 6.11
CA TYR A 404 30.47 4.85 4.78
C TYR A 404 29.74 3.67 4.15
N LEU A 405 29.40 3.78 2.87
CA LEU A 405 28.81 2.72 2.07
C LEU A 405 29.60 2.52 0.78
N ALA A 406 29.81 1.26 0.42
CA ALA A 406 30.36 0.87 -0.88
C ALA A 406 29.38 -0.05 -1.61
N TYR A 407 29.16 0.23 -2.89
CA TYR A 407 28.34 -0.58 -3.80
C TYR A 407 29.20 -1.18 -4.91
N ASP A 408 29.11 -2.50 -5.11
CA ASP A 408 29.60 -3.20 -6.31
C ASP A 408 28.39 -3.69 -7.10
N CYS A 409 28.09 -3.03 -8.22
CA CYS A 409 26.92 -3.28 -9.05
C CYS A 409 27.32 -3.98 -10.35
N ARG A 410 27.40 -5.31 -10.34
CA ARG A 410 27.64 -6.08 -11.57
C ARG A 410 26.55 -5.81 -12.59
N GLU A 411 26.95 -5.68 -13.83
CA GLU A 411 26.04 -5.37 -14.92
C GLU A 411 26.60 -5.93 -16.24
N PRO A 412 26.11 -7.10 -16.70
CA PRO A 412 26.55 -7.66 -17.97
C PRO A 412 26.13 -6.82 -19.17
N GLN A 413 25.17 -5.89 -19.01
CA GLN A 413 24.62 -5.06 -20.07
C GLN A 413 24.94 -3.57 -19.86
N MET A 414 26.17 -3.24 -19.41
CA MET A 414 26.62 -1.86 -19.14
C MET A 414 26.31 -0.86 -20.27
N PRO A 415 26.46 -1.19 -21.58
CA PRO A 415 26.13 -0.26 -22.66
C PRO A 415 24.64 0.08 -22.79
N LEU A 416 23.75 -0.73 -22.21
CA LEU A 416 22.30 -0.53 -22.25
C LEU A 416 21.77 0.21 -21.01
N LEU A 417 22.63 0.53 -20.04
CA LEU A 417 22.23 1.18 -18.80
C LEU A 417 21.59 2.54 -19.08
N VAL A 418 20.33 2.72 -18.67
CA VAL A 418 19.65 4.01 -18.72
C VAL A 418 20.17 4.86 -17.57
N CYS A 419 20.91 5.91 -17.89
CA CYS A 419 21.38 6.90 -16.93
C CYS A 419 21.74 8.19 -17.69
N GLU A 420 21.34 9.34 -17.15
CA GLU A 420 21.61 10.64 -17.76
C GLU A 420 22.41 11.52 -16.81
N GLU A 421 23.14 12.49 -17.34
CA GLU A 421 23.66 13.57 -16.51
C GLU A 421 22.48 14.45 -16.09
N ARG A 422 22.33 14.65 -14.78
CA ARG A 422 21.22 15.35 -14.14
C ARG A 422 21.76 16.42 -13.21
N GLN A 423 20.96 17.46 -12.99
CA GLN A 423 21.23 18.40 -11.92
C GLN A 423 20.97 17.73 -10.57
N ARG A 424 21.65 18.23 -9.53
CA ARG A 424 21.35 17.83 -8.16
C ARG A 424 19.86 18.06 -7.86
N ASP A 425 19.25 17.10 -7.16
CA ASP A 425 17.84 17.11 -6.77
C ASP A 425 16.84 17.07 -7.93
N ASP A 426 17.26 16.56 -9.10
CA ASP A 426 16.32 16.26 -10.18
C ASP A 426 15.28 15.22 -9.70
N SER A 427 14.02 15.61 -9.80
CA SER A 427 12.85 14.78 -9.47
C SER A 427 12.75 13.47 -10.27
N ARG A 428 13.60 13.27 -11.28
CA ARG A 428 13.65 12.10 -12.17
C ARG A 428 14.88 11.22 -11.96
N THR A 429 15.78 11.51 -11.01
CA THR A 429 16.97 10.68 -10.75
C THR A 429 16.61 9.21 -10.44
N TRP A 430 15.47 8.97 -9.78
CA TRP A 430 14.94 7.62 -9.51
C TRP A 430 14.54 6.81 -10.76
N ALA A 431 14.35 7.47 -11.90
CA ALA A 431 13.98 6.85 -13.17
C ALA A 431 15.21 6.38 -13.99
N ASP A 432 16.42 6.62 -13.48
CA ASP A 432 17.66 6.07 -14.03
C ASP A 432 18.03 4.77 -13.30
N SER A 433 19.03 4.08 -13.84
CA SER A 433 19.78 3.11 -13.05
C SER A 433 20.51 3.82 -11.93
N SER A 434 20.06 3.57 -10.70
CA SER A 434 20.47 4.29 -9.51
C SER A 434 20.57 3.38 -8.29
N LEU A 435 21.26 3.90 -7.28
CA LEU A 435 21.24 3.41 -5.92
C LEU A 435 20.26 4.24 -5.11
N GLU A 436 19.57 3.61 -4.16
CA GLU A 436 18.78 4.32 -3.17
C GLU A 436 19.13 3.83 -1.76
N ILE A 437 19.64 4.75 -0.94
CA ILE A 437 20.04 4.51 0.44
C ILE A 437 18.98 5.14 1.35
N PHE A 438 18.43 4.36 2.28
CA PHE A 438 17.52 4.86 3.30
C PHE A 438 18.09 4.62 4.69
N LEU A 439 18.07 5.64 5.55
CA LEU A 439 18.51 5.56 6.93
C LEU A 439 17.46 6.14 7.88
N TYR A 440 17.18 5.43 8.97
CA TYR A 440 16.19 5.81 9.98
C TYR A 440 16.74 5.57 11.38
N GLN A 441 16.82 6.62 12.19
CA GLN A 441 17.18 6.51 13.61
C GLN A 441 15.93 6.28 14.45
N GLU A 442 15.79 5.11 15.08
CA GLU A 442 14.60 4.78 15.85
C GLU A 442 14.44 5.64 17.12
N GLY A 443 13.19 5.75 17.59
CA GLY A 443 12.86 6.30 18.92
C GLY A 443 12.76 7.83 18.99
N GLY A 444 12.68 8.52 17.86
CA GLY A 444 12.34 9.95 17.79
C GLY A 444 10.85 10.20 18.08
N ALA A 445 10.52 11.34 18.72
CA ALA A 445 9.12 11.77 18.87
C ALA A 445 8.46 12.10 17.52
N ARG A 446 9.27 12.60 16.57
CA ARG A 446 8.98 12.63 15.13
C ARG A 446 9.86 11.60 14.46
N GLN A 447 9.30 10.88 13.49
CA GLN A 447 9.99 9.82 12.78
C GLN A 447 10.55 10.37 11.47
N PHE A 448 11.77 10.89 11.53
CA PHE A 448 12.51 11.35 10.34
C PHE A 448 13.37 10.24 9.77
N TYR A 449 13.37 10.09 8.46
CA TYR A 449 14.30 9.22 7.76
C TYR A 449 14.82 9.90 6.49
N TYR A 450 15.99 9.48 6.05
CA TYR A 450 16.75 10.17 5.01
C TYR A 450 16.96 9.26 3.82
N GLN A 451 16.91 9.83 2.62
CA GLN A 451 17.07 9.13 1.36
C GLN A 451 18.17 9.81 0.51
N TRP A 452 19.03 9.00 -0.08
CA TRP A 452 19.97 9.43 -1.13
C TRP A 452 19.75 8.58 -2.37
N ILE A 453 19.55 9.23 -3.51
CA ILE A 453 19.41 8.61 -4.82
C ILE A 453 20.64 9.00 -5.65
N ILE A 454 21.48 8.03 -6.00
CA ILE A 454 22.71 8.27 -6.77
C ILE A 454 22.63 7.46 -8.06
N ASN A 455 22.53 8.12 -9.21
CA ASN A 455 22.50 7.42 -10.50
C ASN A 455 23.91 6.97 -10.93
N ALA A 456 23.98 6.05 -11.90
CA ALA A 456 25.25 5.54 -12.42
C ALA A 456 26.13 6.58 -13.15
N MET A 457 25.63 7.81 -13.35
CA MET A 457 26.40 8.97 -13.84
C MET A 457 26.99 9.83 -12.72
N GLY A 458 26.70 9.52 -11.45
CA GLY A 458 27.16 10.31 -10.31
C GLY A 458 26.31 11.57 -10.07
N CYS A 459 25.01 11.50 -10.34
CA CYS A 459 24.07 12.57 -9.98
C CYS A 459 23.35 12.20 -8.69
N LEU A 460 23.24 13.15 -7.75
CA LEU A 460 22.62 12.96 -6.45
C LEU A 460 21.28 13.71 -6.35
N THR A 461 20.29 13.03 -5.79
CA THR A 461 19.10 13.65 -5.19
C THR A 461 19.03 13.20 -3.74
N ASP A 462 18.90 14.11 -2.79
CA ASP A 462 18.69 13.78 -1.38
C ASP A 462 17.40 14.37 -0.79
N ILE A 463 16.81 13.63 0.14
CA ILE A 463 15.46 13.89 0.62
C ILE A 463 15.37 13.53 2.10
N GLU A 464 14.89 14.49 2.91
CA GLU A 464 14.43 14.22 4.27
C GLU A 464 12.94 13.88 4.23
N HIS A 465 12.54 12.83 4.93
CA HIS A 465 11.15 12.42 5.02
C HIS A 465 10.68 12.44 6.46
N GLU A 466 9.50 13.00 6.69
CA GLU A 466 8.79 12.88 7.97
C GLU A 466 7.67 11.84 7.85
N ARG A 467 7.70 10.83 8.70
CA ARG A 467 6.62 9.84 8.82
C ARG A 467 5.54 10.33 9.78
N ILE A 468 4.30 10.41 9.29
CA ILE A 468 3.10 10.74 10.06
C ILE A 468 2.10 9.59 9.87
N GLY A 469 1.95 8.75 10.89
CA GLY A 469 1.14 7.52 10.81
C GLY A 469 1.63 6.60 9.71
N ALA A 470 0.74 6.19 8.81
CA ALA A 470 1.06 5.35 7.65
C ALA A 470 1.63 6.12 6.43
N LYS A 471 1.73 7.46 6.45
CA LYS A 471 2.22 8.28 5.33
C LYS A 471 3.56 8.94 5.62
N SER A 472 4.26 9.31 4.55
CA SER A 472 5.49 10.12 4.62
C SER A 472 5.32 11.41 3.84
N ILE A 473 5.85 12.50 4.39
CA ILE A 473 5.96 13.81 3.75
C ILE A 473 7.42 14.01 3.37
N SER A 474 7.69 14.27 2.09
CA SER A 474 9.04 14.40 1.55
C SER A 474 9.45 15.86 1.41
N ASN A 475 10.65 16.18 1.88
CA ASN A 475 11.30 17.48 1.72
C ASN A 475 12.51 17.35 0.78
N LEU A 476 12.29 17.62 -0.52
CA LEU A 476 13.37 17.67 -1.52
C LEU A 476 14.31 18.88 -1.35
N GLY A 477 13.98 19.83 -0.47
CA GLY A 477 14.84 20.98 -0.21
C GLY A 477 15.97 20.69 0.79
N TRP A 478 15.92 19.54 1.47
CA TRP A 478 16.98 19.10 2.37
C TRP A 478 18.20 18.66 1.56
N ASN A 479 19.36 19.20 1.89
CA ASN A 479 20.62 18.94 1.21
C ASN A 479 21.65 18.45 2.22
N SER A 480 22.07 17.19 2.10
CA SER A 480 23.15 16.61 2.91
C SER A 480 24.51 17.10 2.45
N SER A 481 25.47 17.11 3.37
CA SER A 481 26.89 17.34 3.03
C SER A 481 27.64 16.04 2.69
N CYS A 482 26.91 15.02 2.23
CA CYS A 482 27.53 13.74 1.86
C CYS A 482 28.55 13.90 0.73
N GLN A 483 29.61 13.10 0.81
CA GLN A 483 30.58 12.96 -0.28
C GLN A 483 30.31 11.63 -0.98
N TYR A 484 30.39 11.62 -2.30
CA TYR A 484 30.16 10.40 -3.06
C TYR A 484 30.98 10.42 -4.34
N ALA A 485 31.28 9.23 -4.84
CA ALA A 485 31.95 9.04 -6.11
C ALA A 485 31.43 7.78 -6.78
N VAL A 486 31.31 7.82 -8.11
CA VAL A 486 30.81 6.72 -8.94
C VAL A 486 31.84 6.41 -10.01
N GLN A 487 32.13 5.12 -10.20
CA GLN A 487 33.01 4.65 -11.27
C GLN A 487 32.26 3.65 -12.15
N ARG A 488 32.38 3.82 -13.47
CA ARG A 488 31.84 2.89 -14.46
C ARG A 488 32.98 2.08 -15.07
N LEU A 489 32.85 0.77 -15.04
CA LEU A 489 33.79 -0.20 -15.60
C LEU A 489 33.10 -0.98 -16.73
N GLU A 490 33.83 -1.90 -17.36
CA GLU A 490 33.28 -2.70 -18.48
C GLU A 490 32.14 -3.63 -18.05
N ASP A 491 32.27 -4.25 -16.87
CA ASP A 491 31.38 -5.32 -16.38
C ASP A 491 30.49 -4.90 -15.20
N ARG A 492 30.62 -3.65 -14.74
CA ARG A 492 29.96 -3.12 -13.53
C ARG A 492 30.04 -1.61 -13.42
N TRP A 493 29.39 -1.10 -12.39
CA TRP A 493 29.70 0.21 -11.82
C TRP A 493 29.78 0.11 -10.31
N THR A 494 30.52 1.02 -9.70
CA THR A 494 30.75 1.08 -8.26
C THR A 494 30.42 2.47 -7.74
N ALA A 495 30.06 2.54 -6.47
CA ALA A 495 29.87 3.81 -5.79
C ALA A 495 30.39 3.75 -4.36
N GLU A 496 30.96 4.85 -3.90
CA GLU A 496 31.26 5.10 -2.49
C GLU A 496 30.47 6.30 -2.00
N VAL A 497 29.96 6.23 -0.78
CA VAL A 497 29.18 7.29 -0.15
C VAL A 497 29.63 7.47 1.29
N LYS A 498 29.91 8.71 1.68
CA LYS A 498 30.29 9.15 3.02
C LYS A 498 29.23 10.10 3.54
N ILE A 499 28.52 9.69 4.60
CA ILE A 499 27.39 10.40 5.19
C ILE A 499 27.78 10.88 6.60
N PRO A 500 27.68 12.17 6.91
CA PRO A 500 27.90 12.67 8.26
C PRO A 500 26.85 12.12 9.25
N LEU A 501 27.29 11.49 10.33
CA LEU A 501 26.41 10.89 11.34
C LEU A 501 25.52 11.94 12.03
N ALA A 502 26.01 13.17 12.18
CA ALA A 502 25.25 14.28 12.76
C ALA A 502 23.99 14.65 11.96
N GLU A 503 24.03 14.54 10.62
CA GLU A 503 22.91 14.92 9.75
C GLU A 503 21.77 13.91 9.80
N ILE A 504 22.07 12.66 10.17
CA ILE A 504 21.06 11.62 10.35
C ILE A 504 20.60 11.46 11.80
N SER A 505 20.96 12.41 12.67
CA SER A 505 20.68 12.37 14.10
C SER A 505 21.15 11.08 14.76
N PHE A 506 22.30 10.55 14.32
CA PHE A 506 22.81 9.27 14.80
C PHE A 506 22.95 9.27 16.32
N ASN A 507 22.44 8.22 16.95
CA ASN A 507 22.59 7.98 18.37
C ASN A 507 23.04 6.53 18.58
N PRO A 508 24.25 6.28 19.11
CA PRO A 508 24.76 4.92 19.32
C PRO A 508 23.95 4.12 20.34
N ASP A 509 23.19 4.77 21.22
CA ASP A 509 22.33 4.11 22.21
C ASP A 509 20.99 3.62 21.63
N ARG A 510 20.76 3.81 20.33
CA ARG A 510 19.51 3.50 19.65
C ARG A 510 19.75 2.76 18.33
N PRO A 511 18.86 1.85 17.90
CA PRO A 511 19.01 1.18 16.63
C PRO A 511 19.03 2.16 15.45
N LEU A 512 20.07 2.07 14.64
CA LEU A 512 20.10 2.68 13.31
C LEU A 512 19.57 1.65 12.32
N ARG A 513 18.47 1.99 11.65
CA ARG A 513 17.91 1.15 10.59
C ARG A 513 18.36 1.63 9.22
N GLY A 514 18.55 0.68 8.30
CA GLY A 514 18.93 0.94 6.93
C GLY A 514 18.18 0.07 5.92
N ASN A 515 17.97 0.59 4.72
CA ASN A 515 17.68 -0.23 3.56
C ASN A 515 18.46 0.29 2.35
N PHE A 516 19.04 -0.66 1.60
CA PHE A 516 19.96 -0.39 0.50
C PHE A 516 19.37 -0.97 -0.77
N ASN A 517 19.33 -0.19 -1.84
CA ASN A 517 18.55 -0.56 -3.02
C ASN A 517 19.29 -0.23 -4.30
N ARG A 518 18.93 -0.94 -5.37
CA ARG A 518 19.35 -0.65 -6.74
C ARG A 518 18.14 -0.68 -7.65
N SER A 519 17.92 0.42 -8.35
CA SER A 519 17.02 0.50 -9.48
C SER A 519 17.82 0.18 -10.75
N ARG A 520 17.44 -0.88 -11.48
CA ARG A 520 18.08 -1.30 -12.73
C ARG A 520 17.16 -1.00 -13.89
N TYR A 521 17.49 0.05 -14.64
CA TYR A 521 16.83 0.43 -15.88
C TYR A 521 17.78 0.19 -17.05
N ILE A 522 17.37 -0.67 -17.97
CA ILE A 522 18.12 -0.94 -19.21
C ILE A 522 17.25 -0.63 -20.42
N LYS A 523 17.90 -0.16 -21.48
CA LYS A 523 17.26 0.14 -22.74
C LYS A 523 17.01 -1.15 -23.50
N THR A 524 15.74 -1.52 -23.62
CA THR A 524 15.25 -2.64 -24.44
C THR A 524 14.10 -2.17 -25.33
N ASP A 525 13.59 -3.02 -26.23
CA ASP A 525 12.49 -2.66 -27.15
C ASP A 525 11.19 -2.27 -26.41
N ALA A 526 11.01 -2.77 -25.19
CA ALA A 526 10.04 -2.29 -24.21
C ALA A 526 10.77 -1.75 -22.98
N PRO A 527 10.23 -0.79 -22.21
CA PRO A 527 10.84 -0.36 -20.95
C PRO A 527 11.03 -1.54 -20.01
N TYR A 528 12.27 -1.82 -19.62
CA TYR A 528 12.61 -2.87 -18.66
C TYR A 528 13.16 -2.24 -17.38
N THR A 529 12.54 -2.61 -16.25
CA THR A 529 12.92 -2.16 -14.93
C THR A 529 12.94 -3.36 -13.98
N LYS A 530 14.04 -3.50 -13.25
CA LYS A 530 14.15 -4.44 -12.14
C LYS A 530 14.65 -3.70 -10.91
N LEU A 531 13.99 -3.92 -9.78
CA LEU A 531 14.33 -3.28 -8.51
C LEU A 531 14.97 -4.31 -7.60
N TYR A 532 15.98 -3.89 -6.84
CA TYR A 532 16.68 -4.71 -5.86
C TYR A 532 16.77 -3.99 -4.52
N THR A 533 16.77 -4.75 -3.42
CA THR A 533 16.67 -4.29 -2.02
C THR A 533 17.49 -5.20 -1.11
N TRP A 534 18.04 -4.66 -0.01
CA TRP A 534 18.71 -5.45 1.01
C TRP A 534 17.71 -6.14 1.93
N SER A 535 16.66 -5.43 2.37
CA SER A 535 15.65 -6.03 3.24
C SER A 535 14.71 -6.94 2.45
N TYR A 536 14.64 -8.21 2.85
CA TYR A 536 13.71 -9.21 2.33
C TYR A 536 12.23 -8.86 2.64
N PHE A 537 11.98 -8.13 3.72
CA PHE A 537 10.64 -7.83 4.22
C PHE A 537 10.00 -6.59 3.57
N ILE A 538 10.71 -5.93 2.64
CA ILE A 538 10.26 -4.67 2.06
C ILE A 538 9.04 -4.87 1.14
N LYS A 539 8.00 -4.05 1.34
CA LYS A 539 6.81 -3.97 0.46
C LYS A 539 6.76 -2.70 -0.40
N GLY A 540 7.66 -1.75 -0.10
CA GLY A 540 7.86 -0.46 -0.75
C GLY A 540 9.11 0.19 -0.13
N PHE A 541 9.96 0.87 -0.90
CA PHE A 541 11.24 1.37 -0.39
C PHE A 541 11.12 2.29 0.84
N HIS A 542 9.98 2.95 1.05
CA HIS A 542 9.70 3.81 2.21
C HIS A 542 9.10 3.08 3.42
N ALA A 543 9.08 1.75 3.44
CA ALA A 543 8.55 0.96 4.55
C ALA A 543 9.57 0.87 5.70
N ILE A 544 9.73 1.96 6.46
CA ILE A 544 10.75 2.12 7.51
C ILE A 544 10.73 1.00 8.56
N ASP A 545 9.55 0.45 8.87
CA ASP A 545 9.38 -0.65 9.84
C ASP A 545 9.99 -1.97 9.35
N ALA A 546 10.24 -2.09 8.03
CA ALA A 546 10.84 -3.26 7.39
C ALA A 546 12.33 -3.06 7.07
N TYR A 547 12.95 -1.97 7.52
CA TYR A 547 14.39 -1.77 7.35
C TYR A 547 15.18 -2.68 8.30
N GLY A 548 16.33 -3.16 7.82
CA GLY A 548 17.25 -3.93 8.64
C GLY A 548 17.97 -3.07 9.66
N ILE A 549 18.52 -3.71 10.70
CA ILE A 549 19.30 -3.03 11.74
C ILE A 549 20.79 -3.02 11.35
N LEU A 550 21.41 -1.85 11.45
CA LEU A 550 22.85 -1.67 11.31
C LEU A 550 23.47 -1.74 12.71
N SER A 551 24.05 -2.89 13.05
CA SER A 551 24.65 -3.15 14.36
C SER A 551 26.05 -2.58 14.43
N MET A 552 26.29 -1.68 15.39
CA MET A 552 27.61 -1.13 15.66
C MET A 552 28.48 -2.06 16.51
N GLU A 553 27.85 -3.06 17.12
CA GLU A 553 28.51 -4.12 17.89
C GLU A 553 28.51 -5.42 17.07
N PRO A 554 29.49 -6.31 17.31
CA PRO A 554 29.49 -7.63 16.68
C PRO A 554 28.18 -8.39 16.93
N LEU A 555 27.60 -8.95 15.88
CA LEU A 555 26.39 -9.74 16.00
C LEU A 555 26.68 -11.06 16.71
N GLN A 556 25.94 -11.37 17.77
CA GLN A 556 26.03 -12.67 18.43
C GLN A 556 25.28 -13.72 17.60
N ASP A 557 26.02 -14.69 17.04
CA ASP A 557 25.40 -15.86 16.42
C ASP A 557 25.00 -16.87 17.50
N ASN A 558 23.74 -16.79 17.92
CA ASN A 558 23.15 -17.74 18.86
C ASN A 558 22.55 -18.98 18.15
N ASN A 559 22.76 -19.12 16.83
CA ASN A 559 22.25 -20.26 16.08
C ASN A 559 23.08 -21.51 16.41
N LEU A 560 22.37 -22.60 16.71
CA LEU A 560 23.01 -23.91 16.86
C LEU A 560 23.48 -24.46 15.50
N LEU A 561 22.80 -24.06 14.42
CA LEU A 561 23.17 -24.44 13.06
C LEU A 561 24.32 -23.57 12.56
N GLN A 562 25.42 -24.22 12.18
CA GLN A 562 26.53 -23.58 11.50
C GLN A 562 26.24 -23.44 10.01
N ASN A 563 26.64 -22.33 9.38
CA ASN A 563 26.47 -22.12 7.94
C ASN A 563 25.00 -22.29 7.48
N GLY A 564 24.03 -21.81 8.27
CA GLY A 564 22.59 -21.93 7.96
C GLY A 564 22.16 -21.20 6.68
N THR A 565 22.92 -20.21 6.25
CA THR A 565 22.73 -19.46 5.00
C THR A 565 23.43 -20.07 3.79
N PHE A 566 24.18 -21.17 3.99
CA PHE A 566 24.97 -21.84 2.96
C PHE A 566 26.04 -20.97 2.30
N SER A 567 26.57 -19.94 2.98
CA SER A 567 27.63 -19.05 2.46
C SER A 567 29.00 -19.73 2.27
N ALA A 568 29.24 -20.88 2.90
CA ALA A 568 30.47 -21.65 2.69
C ALA A 568 30.52 -22.32 1.31
N PRO A 569 31.69 -22.39 0.65
CA PRO A 569 31.83 -23.06 -0.64
C PRO A 569 31.65 -24.57 -0.52
N GLN A 570 31.18 -25.20 -1.60
CA GLN A 570 31.10 -26.65 -1.69
C GLN A 570 32.50 -27.28 -1.74
N LYS A 571 32.76 -28.30 -0.91
CA LYS A 571 33.98 -29.11 -0.92
C LYS A 571 33.62 -30.58 -1.01
N GLY A 572 33.60 -31.13 -2.22
CA GLY A 572 33.11 -32.49 -2.47
C GLY A 572 31.63 -32.60 -2.07
N ARG A 573 31.34 -33.40 -1.04
CA ARG A 573 29.98 -33.62 -0.49
C ARG A 573 29.58 -32.72 0.66
N THR A 574 30.37 -31.69 0.97
CA THR A 574 30.10 -30.80 2.10
C THR A 574 29.86 -29.36 1.68
N PHE A 575 29.01 -28.67 2.43
CA PHE A 575 28.70 -27.23 2.31
C PHE A 575 28.91 -26.60 3.68
N GLY A 576 30.16 -26.27 4.01
CA GLY A 576 30.55 -26.00 5.39
C GLY A 576 30.34 -27.23 6.28
N SER A 577 29.56 -27.09 7.36
CA SER A 577 29.22 -28.16 8.30
C SER A 577 28.04 -29.04 7.85
N TRP A 578 27.46 -28.77 6.68
CA TRP A 578 26.40 -29.60 6.09
C TRP A 578 26.98 -30.67 5.17
N PHE A 579 26.38 -31.87 5.18
CA PHE A 579 26.80 -33.03 4.40
C PHE A 579 25.67 -33.53 3.51
N ALA A 580 25.98 -33.83 2.25
CA ALA A 580 25.09 -34.50 1.30
C ALA A 580 25.62 -35.89 0.90
N HIS A 581 24.81 -36.68 0.21
CA HIS A 581 25.29 -37.91 -0.42
C HIS A 581 26.17 -37.58 -1.64
N GLN A 582 27.27 -38.32 -1.85
CA GLN A 582 28.24 -38.04 -2.93
C GLN A 582 27.57 -38.03 -4.31
N ASP A 583 26.70 -39.01 -4.59
CA ASP A 583 25.99 -39.11 -5.88
C ASP A 583 25.07 -37.93 -6.19
N ASP A 584 24.62 -37.18 -5.17
CA ASP A 584 23.71 -36.05 -5.37
C ASP A 584 24.46 -34.75 -5.69
N VAL A 585 25.78 -34.70 -5.49
CA VAL A 585 26.63 -33.50 -5.68
C VAL A 585 27.71 -33.64 -6.76
N ALA A 586 28.01 -34.87 -7.21
CA ALA A 586 29.20 -35.18 -8.02
C ALA A 586 28.94 -35.35 -9.52
N THR A 587 27.71 -35.12 -9.98
CA THR A 587 27.30 -35.31 -11.37
C THR A 587 27.44 -34.03 -12.20
N ASP A 588 27.57 -34.15 -13.53
CA ASP A 588 27.54 -33.02 -14.47
C ASP A 588 26.26 -32.17 -14.35
N ASN A 589 25.22 -32.74 -13.75
CA ASN A 589 23.99 -32.07 -13.34
C ASN A 589 23.67 -32.49 -11.89
N PRO A 590 24.20 -31.78 -10.88
CA PRO A 590 24.00 -32.15 -9.48
C PRO A 590 22.54 -32.01 -9.07
N ARG A 591 22.06 -32.95 -8.24
CA ARG A 591 20.72 -32.88 -7.61
C ARG A 591 20.73 -31.92 -6.43
N ILE A 592 21.88 -31.70 -5.81
CA ILE A 592 22.09 -30.76 -4.73
C ILE A 592 23.29 -29.89 -5.09
N SER A 593 23.09 -28.58 -5.19
CA SER A 593 24.14 -27.61 -5.54
C SER A 593 23.92 -26.28 -4.83
N LEU A 594 24.93 -25.42 -4.81
CA LEU A 594 24.73 -24.01 -4.45
C LEU A 594 24.05 -23.25 -5.60
N ASP A 595 23.23 -22.26 -5.26
CA ASP A 595 22.54 -21.37 -6.22
C ASP A 595 22.72 -19.91 -5.79
N GLN A 596 23.25 -19.08 -6.68
CA GLN A 596 23.49 -17.65 -6.47
C GLN A 596 22.39 -16.77 -7.08
N SER A 597 21.41 -17.37 -7.74
CA SER A 597 20.29 -16.67 -8.37
C SER A 597 19.07 -16.59 -7.45
N LEU A 598 18.90 -17.53 -6.53
CA LEU A 598 17.80 -17.55 -5.56
C LEU A 598 18.39 -17.73 -4.18
N PHE A 599 18.36 -16.68 -3.37
CA PHE A 599 18.87 -16.70 -1.99
C PHE A 599 18.17 -15.64 -1.15
N ILE A 600 18.47 -15.61 0.15
CA ILE A 600 17.88 -14.66 1.09
C ILE A 600 18.92 -13.71 1.67
N LYS A 601 20.00 -14.19 2.32
CA LYS A 601 20.92 -13.29 3.04
C LYS A 601 22.32 -13.18 2.43
N ASP A 602 23.01 -14.30 2.26
CA ASP A 602 24.47 -14.30 2.03
C ASP A 602 24.88 -14.61 0.58
N GLY A 603 24.10 -14.14 -0.39
CA GLY A 603 24.47 -14.19 -1.81
C GLY A 603 24.34 -15.56 -2.48
N GLN A 604 23.99 -16.61 -1.71
CA GLN A 604 23.75 -17.94 -2.23
C GLN A 604 22.82 -18.74 -1.32
N SER A 605 22.31 -19.85 -1.83
CA SER A 605 21.49 -20.82 -1.11
C SER A 605 21.83 -22.24 -1.54
N ILE A 606 21.21 -23.22 -0.88
CA ILE A 606 21.21 -24.61 -1.31
C ILE A 606 20.02 -24.88 -2.23
N LYS A 607 20.28 -25.51 -3.39
CA LYS A 607 19.27 -25.89 -4.37
C LYS A 607 19.11 -27.39 -4.41
N PHE A 608 17.86 -27.82 -4.38
CA PHE A 608 17.46 -29.20 -4.57
C PHE A 608 16.75 -29.35 -5.92
N ASN A 609 17.32 -30.14 -6.82
CA ASN A 609 16.78 -30.48 -8.12
C ASN A 609 16.37 -31.96 -8.14
N ASN A 610 15.16 -32.27 -7.68
CA ASN A 610 14.68 -33.65 -7.63
C ASN A 610 13.85 -34.03 -8.85
N GLN A 611 14.52 -34.49 -9.90
CA GLN A 611 13.87 -35.01 -11.12
C GLN A 611 13.33 -36.45 -10.97
N ALA A 612 13.56 -37.11 -9.83
CA ALA A 612 13.15 -38.50 -9.56
C ALA A 612 12.45 -38.56 -8.19
N PRO A 613 11.12 -38.33 -8.11
CA PRO A 613 10.40 -38.11 -6.86
C PRO A 613 10.46 -39.30 -5.88
N GLU A 614 10.77 -40.50 -6.37
CA GLU A 614 11.01 -41.71 -5.56
C GLU A 614 12.31 -41.67 -4.75
N ARG A 615 13.29 -40.85 -5.13
CA ARG A 615 14.55 -40.65 -4.39
C ARG A 615 14.42 -39.44 -3.48
N ARG A 616 14.68 -39.65 -2.18
CA ARG A 616 14.75 -38.56 -1.21
C ARG A 616 16.12 -37.88 -1.30
N LEU A 617 16.12 -36.55 -1.41
CA LEU A 617 17.32 -35.73 -1.30
C LEU A 617 17.42 -35.18 0.12
N LEU A 618 18.63 -35.15 0.66
CA LEU A 618 18.86 -34.78 2.04
C LEU A 618 20.25 -34.17 2.24
N ILE A 619 20.27 -33.15 3.08
CA ILE A 619 21.48 -32.56 3.66
C ILE A 619 21.37 -32.70 5.17
N THR A 620 22.49 -32.95 5.83
CA THR A 620 22.52 -33.23 7.26
C THR A 620 23.60 -32.39 7.94
N GLN A 621 23.28 -31.84 9.10
CA GLN A 621 24.23 -31.30 10.06
C GLN A 621 24.00 -31.97 11.41
N TYR A 622 25.06 -32.45 12.04
CA TYR A 622 24.99 -33.04 13.37
C TYR A 622 25.13 -31.92 14.40
N LEU A 623 24.20 -31.88 15.36
CA LEU A 623 24.15 -30.86 16.42
C LEU A 623 24.68 -31.35 17.77
N ASP A 624 25.19 -32.60 17.83
CA ASP A 624 25.82 -33.26 18.99
C ASP A 624 25.33 -32.76 20.38
N ASP A 625 26.25 -32.46 21.30
CA ASP A 625 25.96 -32.04 22.69
C ASP A 625 25.35 -30.62 22.81
N GLN A 626 24.97 -29.97 21.71
CA GLN A 626 24.38 -28.63 21.74
C GLN A 626 22.89 -28.66 22.11
N LEU A 627 22.23 -29.80 21.91
CA LEU A 627 20.83 -29.98 22.27
C LEU A 627 20.69 -30.46 23.74
N LYS A 628 20.11 -29.59 24.56
CA LYS A 628 19.71 -29.82 25.94
C LYS A 628 18.35 -30.52 26.05
N GLU A 629 18.23 -31.44 27.02
CA GLU A 629 16.97 -32.07 27.40
C GLU A 629 15.93 -31.04 27.86
N ASN A 630 14.63 -31.36 27.66
CA ASN A 630 13.49 -30.53 28.08
C ASN A 630 13.54 -29.06 27.61
N THR A 631 14.22 -28.79 26.50
CA THR A 631 14.37 -27.44 25.95
C THR A 631 13.60 -27.34 24.63
N THR A 632 12.79 -26.30 24.49
CA THR A 632 12.09 -25.98 23.23
C THR A 632 13.04 -25.21 22.31
N TYR A 633 13.23 -25.70 21.10
CA TYR A 633 14.02 -25.02 20.06
C TYR A 633 13.10 -24.38 19.04
N HIS A 634 13.45 -23.19 18.60
CA HIS A 634 12.82 -22.54 17.47
C HIS A 634 13.56 -22.94 16.19
N ILE A 635 12.85 -23.54 15.23
CA ILE A 635 13.38 -23.81 13.90
C ILE A 635 12.77 -22.78 12.96
N SER A 636 13.63 -21.95 12.39
CA SER A 636 13.24 -20.94 11.39
C SER A 636 13.80 -21.34 10.03
N PHE A 637 12.91 -21.45 9.05
CA PHE A 637 13.26 -21.42 7.64
C PHE A 637 12.94 -19.99 7.19
N MET A 638 13.97 -19.14 7.08
CA MET A 638 13.80 -17.89 6.35
C MET A 638 13.73 -18.20 4.86
#